data_AF-A0A402D4X8-F1
#
_entry.id   AF-A0A402D4X8-F1
#
_cell.length_a   1.000
_cell.length_b   1.000
_cell.length_c   1.000
_cell.angle_alpha   90.00
_cell.angle_beta   90.00
_cell.angle_gamma   90.00
#
_symmetry.space_group_name_H-M   'P 1'
#
loop_
_entity.id
_entity.type
_entity.pdbx_description
1 polymer ?
#
loop_
_entity_poly.entity_id
_entity_poly.type
_entity_poly.pdbx_seq_one_letter_code
_entity_poly.pdbx_strand_id
1 'polypeptide(L)'
;MPLTKPTVQVETELRPSVAALLETIRSQYPGVPFLALGQTALWDEPAKAVWRTILDQHLPGAALISGVHDTDYFAKTTAHIAADDKFAVLRHDDGRTRDLWSAAGEMSSLFGSESVPTRHMYMKHGVPFDWLARHEPGGKANLYDAMTAAWGWTGLVHTEQHHVIAHDIPICDILTALLRQMDLAFMESLSCLEDPQSRAAASELCERIKDWARSFAAHCDGATSLTDLYRDLLPKIYQLLLQHPPLHFSATTTTQLLRFHSETYQRPRFAVVDLFLQPATRAAAIRAYNSCVAGSGIYGLENFGPGAIPFDLVVPGLGRGTIGVSGSKVTIEFGDTPAVLTSPTPVQNLETLARVIENAYGDRAVLVGKAITLINMLAAEHLVVFHETASGYTSSTEAFNTALAKSNITQSLYPIVRLEYGTWDALADSNSAARLRLPSHLAAAYGAQTVSAAEFGTRWRDVVADQKSTLREIKSLNKMRDLLTYLEAKEFGDWSARRQDYEQALATLSEYAQRSEVLRQRVEEHRREMAMWKEERAQLEARMGDDWRRNSLPLVHRLRHETLSDAERAQLETKLAHETAVRERIFAQPLAIGQDRIRASRRLIASFQHQRRLLERGSEPRAARATLEQITVEAQRARMRIVHDAYITVDSLEHTNLRPTAWWFPLVDPSGAWFEGMAARVEARFEYVTPR
;
A
#
# COMPACT_ATOMS: atom_id res chain seq x y z
N MET A 1 16.20 -48.79 -0.45
CA MET A 1 15.91 -49.43 0.85
C MET A 1 15.14 -48.43 1.69
N PRO A 2 13.91 -48.74 2.17
CA PRO A 2 13.22 -47.81 3.05
C PRO A 2 13.75 -48.02 4.48
N LEU A 3 14.49 -47.04 4.98
CA LEU A 3 14.72 -46.91 6.42
C LEU A 3 13.44 -46.33 7.01
N THR A 4 12.52 -47.20 7.43
CA THR A 4 11.47 -46.84 8.39
C THR A 4 12.16 -46.46 9.70
N LYS A 5 12.40 -45.16 9.89
CA LYS A 5 12.67 -44.63 11.23
C LYS A 5 11.40 -44.85 12.07
N PRO A 6 11.51 -45.35 13.30
CA PRO A 6 10.38 -45.40 14.21
C PRO A 6 9.94 -43.96 14.50
N THR A 7 8.66 -43.67 14.29
CA THR A 7 8.01 -42.42 14.66
C THR A 7 8.09 -42.31 16.18
N VAL A 8 9.09 -41.59 16.69
CA VAL A 8 9.06 -41.11 18.07
C VAL A 8 7.97 -40.04 18.07
N GLN A 9 6.74 -40.43 18.35
CA GLN A 9 5.67 -39.49 18.66
C GLN A 9 6.06 -38.81 19.97
N VAL A 10 6.73 -37.67 19.87
CA VAL A 10 6.80 -36.73 20.98
C VAL A 10 5.36 -36.23 21.16
N GLU A 11 4.70 -36.60 22.26
CA GLU A 11 3.43 -35.96 22.64
C GLU A 11 3.71 -34.46 22.81
N THR A 12 3.30 -33.69 21.82
CA THR A 12 3.38 -32.24 21.87
C THR A 12 2.38 -31.77 22.92
N GLU A 13 2.85 -31.14 24.00
CA GLU A 13 1.95 -30.54 24.98
C GLU A 13 1.13 -29.44 24.30
N LEU A 14 -0.19 -29.65 24.21
CA LEU A 14 -1.09 -28.72 23.53
C LEU A 14 -1.14 -27.39 24.28
N ARG A 15 -1.15 -26.28 23.52
CA ARG A 15 -1.54 -24.98 24.07
C ARG A 15 -2.95 -25.06 24.68
N PRO A 16 -3.20 -24.39 25.82
CA PRO A 16 -4.52 -24.42 26.47
C PRO A 16 -5.67 -23.99 25.55
N SER A 17 -5.43 -23.02 24.65
CA SER A 17 -6.41 -22.55 23.67
C SER A 17 -6.81 -23.66 22.69
N VAL A 18 -5.84 -24.41 22.17
CA VAL A 18 -6.07 -25.56 21.27
C VAL A 18 -6.79 -26.70 21.99
N ALA A 19 -6.35 -27.04 23.21
CA ALA A 19 -6.97 -28.12 23.99
C ALA A 19 -8.46 -27.85 24.26
N ALA A 20 -8.80 -26.64 24.70
CA ALA A 20 -10.18 -26.22 24.97
C ALA A 20 -11.04 -26.23 23.69
N LEU A 21 -10.46 -25.79 22.56
CA LEU A 21 -11.14 -25.80 21.27
C LEU A 21 -11.44 -27.24 20.81
N LEU A 22 -10.47 -28.15 20.91
CA LEU A 22 -10.66 -29.56 20.54
C LEU A 22 -11.71 -30.26 21.42
N GLU A 23 -11.76 -29.96 22.72
CA GLU A 23 -12.81 -30.47 23.61
C GLU A 23 -14.21 -29.98 23.17
N THR A 24 -14.31 -28.71 22.79
CA THR A 24 -15.55 -28.15 22.26
C THR A 24 -15.94 -28.81 20.93
N ILE A 25 -14.99 -29.06 20.03
CA ILE A 25 -15.25 -29.77 18.77
C ILE A 25 -15.77 -31.19 19.04
N ARG A 26 -15.13 -31.93 19.95
CA ARG A 26 -15.54 -33.30 20.30
C ARG A 26 -16.96 -33.35 20.85
N SER A 27 -17.34 -32.36 21.66
CA SER A 27 -18.65 -32.33 22.32
C SER A 27 -19.77 -31.74 21.46
N GLN A 28 -19.50 -30.68 20.69
CA GLN A 28 -20.53 -29.91 19.99
C GLN A 28 -20.57 -30.14 18.48
N TYR A 29 -19.44 -30.49 17.87
CA TYR A 29 -19.31 -30.62 16.41
C TYR A 29 -18.70 -31.98 15.99
N PRO A 30 -19.15 -33.12 16.56
CA PRO A 30 -18.56 -34.42 16.25
C PRO A 30 -18.74 -34.78 14.76
N GLY A 31 -17.66 -35.15 14.09
CA GLY A 31 -17.67 -35.61 12.70
C GLY A 31 -17.85 -34.51 11.65
N VAL A 32 -17.93 -33.23 12.05
CA VAL A 32 -17.98 -32.12 11.09
C VAL A 32 -16.61 -31.99 10.40
N PRO A 33 -16.55 -31.98 9.05
CA PRO A 33 -15.29 -31.85 8.33
C PRO A 33 -14.71 -30.43 8.47
N PHE A 34 -13.38 -30.35 8.47
CA PHE A 34 -12.67 -29.09 8.39
C PHE A 34 -12.46 -28.71 6.93
N LEU A 35 -12.55 -27.41 6.62
CA LEU A 35 -12.31 -26.88 5.28
C LEU A 35 -11.26 -25.77 5.31
N ALA A 36 -10.16 -25.98 4.59
CA ALA A 36 -9.15 -24.98 4.31
C ALA A 36 -9.24 -24.60 2.82
N LEU A 37 -9.40 -23.31 2.50
CA LEU A 37 -9.44 -22.81 1.12
C LEU A 37 -8.42 -21.71 0.94
N GLY A 38 -7.58 -21.84 -0.09
CA GLY A 38 -6.66 -20.80 -0.54
C GLY A 38 -6.61 -20.73 -2.06
N GLN A 39 -6.10 -19.64 -2.60
CA GLN A 39 -6.10 -19.38 -4.04
C GLN A 39 -4.84 -19.91 -4.75
N THR A 40 -3.80 -20.26 -3.98
CA THR A 40 -2.54 -20.84 -4.48
C THR A 40 -2.03 -21.94 -3.55
N ALA A 41 -1.38 -22.96 -4.11
CA ALA A 41 -0.70 -23.99 -3.34
C ALA A 41 0.75 -23.61 -2.98
N LEU A 42 1.29 -22.51 -3.51
CA LEU A 42 2.71 -22.16 -3.42
C LEU A 42 3.04 -21.03 -2.42
N TRP A 43 2.07 -20.64 -1.59
CA TRP A 43 2.21 -19.61 -0.58
C TRP A 43 1.89 -20.12 0.84
N ASP A 44 0.96 -19.48 1.54
CA ASP A 44 0.69 -19.68 2.97
C ASP A 44 -0.40 -20.71 3.26
N GLU A 45 -1.28 -21.01 2.31
CA GLU A 45 -2.38 -21.96 2.51
C GLU A 45 -1.91 -23.33 3.03
N PRO A 46 -0.85 -23.95 2.49
CA PRO A 46 -0.41 -25.26 2.99
C PRO A 46 0.21 -25.22 4.39
N ALA A 47 0.50 -24.04 4.98
CA ALA A 47 0.96 -23.95 6.37
C ALA A 47 -0.10 -24.46 7.37
N LYS A 48 -1.38 -24.54 6.96
CA LYS A 48 -2.46 -25.19 7.72
C LYS A 48 -2.25 -26.70 7.93
N ALA A 49 -1.23 -27.30 7.33
CA ALA A 49 -0.73 -28.62 7.73
C ALA A 49 -0.40 -28.71 9.24
N VAL A 50 -0.13 -27.58 9.91
CA VAL A 50 -0.05 -27.53 11.38
C VAL A 50 -1.33 -28.05 12.03
N TRP A 51 -2.49 -27.63 11.53
CA TRP A 51 -3.78 -28.11 12.03
C TRP A 51 -3.95 -29.61 11.78
N ARG A 52 -3.51 -30.11 10.61
CA ARG A 52 -3.50 -31.55 10.32
C ARG A 52 -2.66 -32.33 11.34
N THR A 53 -1.49 -31.81 11.73
CA THR A 53 -0.63 -32.41 12.76
C THR A 53 -1.38 -32.56 14.09
N ILE A 54 -2.05 -31.49 14.53
CA ILE A 54 -2.86 -31.50 15.76
C ILE A 54 -4.02 -32.49 15.68
N LEU A 55 -4.74 -32.49 14.55
CA LEU A 55 -5.87 -33.38 14.35
C LEU A 55 -5.43 -34.85 14.33
N ASP A 56 -4.30 -35.18 13.72
CA ASP A 56 -3.76 -36.54 13.71
C ASP A 56 -3.42 -37.05 15.12
N GLN A 57 -2.89 -36.18 15.97
CA GLN A 57 -2.50 -36.53 17.34
C GLN A 57 -3.70 -36.59 18.30
N HIS A 58 -4.66 -35.67 18.18
CA HIS A 58 -5.66 -35.45 19.21
C HIS A 58 -7.12 -35.67 18.77
N LEU A 59 -7.39 -35.72 17.47
CA LEU A 59 -8.72 -36.00 16.93
C LEU A 59 -8.63 -36.98 15.75
N PRO A 60 -8.10 -38.20 15.98
CA PRO A 60 -7.87 -39.16 14.91
C PRO A 60 -9.18 -39.47 14.19
N GLY A 61 -9.15 -39.47 12.86
CA GLY A 61 -10.35 -39.63 12.02
C GLY A 61 -11.01 -38.33 11.57
N ALA A 62 -10.65 -37.18 12.15
CA ALA A 62 -11.14 -35.88 11.67
C ALA A 62 -10.76 -35.66 10.20
N ALA A 63 -11.75 -35.37 9.35
CA ALA A 63 -11.53 -35.09 7.94
C ALA A 63 -11.07 -33.64 7.74
N LEU A 64 -9.96 -33.45 7.01
CA LEU A 64 -9.51 -32.14 6.54
C LEU A 64 -9.60 -32.08 5.02
N ILE A 65 -10.43 -31.18 4.52
CA ILE A 65 -10.58 -30.90 3.10
C ILE A 65 -9.78 -29.63 2.80
N SER A 66 -8.76 -29.73 1.96
CA SER A 66 -8.00 -28.58 1.47
C SER A 66 -8.42 -28.28 0.03
N GLY A 67 -8.80 -27.06 -0.28
CA GLY A 67 -9.30 -26.71 -1.61
C GLY A 67 -8.62 -25.50 -2.22
N VAL A 68 -8.58 -25.51 -3.56
CA VAL A 68 -8.19 -24.35 -4.36
C VAL A 68 -9.43 -23.50 -4.62
N HIS A 69 -9.38 -22.23 -4.25
CA HIS A 69 -10.43 -21.25 -4.54
C HIS A 69 -10.28 -20.75 -5.99
N ASP A 70 -10.88 -21.48 -6.93
CA ASP A 70 -10.71 -21.31 -8.38
C ASP A 70 -11.88 -20.57 -9.07
N THR A 71 -12.94 -20.30 -8.32
CA THR A 71 -14.11 -19.52 -8.76
C THR A 71 -13.89 -18.01 -8.69
N ASP A 72 -12.77 -17.58 -8.10
CA ASP A 72 -12.39 -16.17 -8.10
C ASP A 72 -11.77 -15.76 -9.44
N TYR A 73 -11.77 -14.46 -9.72
CA TYR A 73 -10.99 -13.96 -10.85
C TYR A 73 -9.51 -14.31 -10.62
N PHE A 74 -8.76 -14.61 -11.68
CA PHE A 74 -7.29 -14.70 -11.61
C PHE A 74 -6.71 -13.30 -11.28
N ALA A 75 -5.41 -13.15 -11.20
CA ALA A 75 -4.81 -11.85 -10.93
C ALA A 75 -4.94 -10.86 -12.11
N LYS A 76 -5.21 -9.59 -11.81
CA LYS A 76 -5.29 -8.50 -12.80
C LYS A 76 -4.69 -7.20 -12.29
N THR A 77 -4.35 -6.32 -13.23
CA THR A 77 -4.02 -4.92 -12.96
C THR A 77 -4.66 -4.01 -14.00
N THR A 78 -5.05 -2.80 -13.58
CA THR A 78 -5.58 -1.76 -14.48
C THR A 78 -4.46 -1.09 -15.30
N ALA A 79 -3.20 -1.28 -14.90
CA ALA A 79 -2.07 -0.68 -15.57
C ALA A 79 -1.77 -1.39 -16.90
N HIS A 80 -1.50 -0.62 -17.94
CA HIS A 80 -1.00 -1.18 -19.19
C HIS A 80 0.37 -1.82 -18.94
N ILE A 81 0.46 -3.13 -19.10
CA ILE A 81 1.71 -3.87 -19.06
C ILE A 81 2.19 -3.96 -20.50
N ALA A 82 3.35 -3.37 -20.80
CA ALA A 82 4.03 -3.59 -22.07
C ALA A 82 4.74 -4.95 -22.00
N ALA A 83 3.95 -6.03 -22.01
CA ALA A 83 4.42 -7.39 -22.12
C ALA A 83 3.81 -8.00 -23.38
N ASP A 84 4.64 -8.61 -24.22
CA ASP A 84 4.17 -9.36 -25.39
C ASP A 84 3.49 -10.69 -24.97
N ASP A 85 3.73 -11.12 -23.72
CA ASP A 85 3.20 -12.35 -23.15
C ASP A 85 1.83 -12.15 -22.47
N LYS A 86 0.98 -13.19 -22.54
CA LYS A 86 -0.35 -13.26 -21.90
C LYS A 86 -0.30 -13.20 -20.36
N PHE A 87 0.85 -13.55 -19.78
CA PHE A 87 1.07 -13.54 -18.33
C PHE A 87 2.36 -12.82 -17.97
N ALA A 88 2.32 -12.02 -16.90
CA ALA A 88 3.49 -11.30 -16.40
C ALA A 88 3.67 -11.51 -14.90
N VAL A 89 4.91 -11.62 -14.45
CA VAL A 89 5.25 -11.62 -13.01
C VAL A 89 5.50 -10.18 -12.58
N LEU A 90 4.69 -9.68 -11.64
CA LEU A 90 4.77 -8.31 -11.14
C LEU A 90 5.02 -8.28 -9.64
N ARG A 91 5.58 -7.18 -9.17
CA ARG A 91 5.57 -6.78 -7.75
C ARG A 91 4.36 -5.89 -7.50
N HIS A 92 3.89 -5.84 -6.27
CA HIS A 92 2.85 -4.89 -5.84
C HIS A 92 3.52 -3.62 -5.30
N ASP A 93 3.14 -2.46 -5.79
CA ASP A 93 3.63 -1.14 -5.39
C ASP A 93 2.48 -0.11 -5.28
N ASP A 94 2.71 1.04 -4.63
CA ASP A 94 1.71 2.11 -4.48
C ASP A 94 1.65 3.06 -5.70
N GLY A 95 2.30 2.68 -6.80
CA GLY A 95 2.46 3.45 -8.02
C GLY A 95 1.76 2.79 -9.20
N ARG A 96 2.54 2.11 -10.04
CA ARG A 96 2.06 1.48 -11.27
C ARG A 96 1.14 0.30 -10.99
N THR A 97 1.40 -0.46 -9.94
CA THR A 97 0.65 -1.69 -9.64
C THR A 97 -0.26 -1.54 -8.43
N ARG A 98 -0.66 -0.31 -8.08
CA ARG A 98 -1.50 -0.03 -6.91
C ARG A 98 -2.86 -0.73 -6.91
N ASP A 99 -3.42 -0.92 -8.10
CA ASP A 99 -4.69 -1.65 -8.27
C ASP A 99 -4.45 -3.13 -8.61
N LEU A 100 -3.22 -3.63 -8.41
CA LEU A 100 -2.90 -5.04 -8.55
C LEU A 100 -3.70 -5.82 -7.52
N TRP A 101 -4.53 -6.70 -8.03
CA TRP A 101 -5.23 -7.67 -7.24
C TRP A 101 -4.80 -9.04 -7.73
N SER A 102 -4.04 -9.76 -6.90
CA SER A 102 -3.53 -11.09 -7.19
C SER A 102 -4.26 -12.10 -6.32
N ALA A 103 -5.20 -12.83 -6.91
CA ALA A 103 -5.92 -13.89 -6.23
C ALA A 103 -5.19 -15.23 -6.39
N ALA A 104 -5.09 -15.75 -7.61
CA ALA A 104 -4.35 -16.97 -7.90
C ALA A 104 -2.98 -16.61 -8.52
N GLY A 105 -1.90 -17.23 -8.05
CA GLY A 105 -0.54 -16.94 -8.51
C GLY A 105 0.27 -16.00 -7.61
N GLU A 106 0.03 -16.05 -6.30
CA GLU A 106 0.86 -15.36 -5.31
C GLU A 106 2.02 -16.25 -4.86
N MET A 107 3.18 -15.63 -4.61
CA MET A 107 4.35 -16.30 -4.05
C MET A 107 5.27 -15.30 -3.36
N SER A 108 5.86 -15.69 -2.22
CA SER A 108 6.89 -14.88 -1.55
C SER A 108 8.18 -15.66 -1.24
N SER A 109 9.31 -14.98 -1.38
CA SER A 109 10.62 -15.44 -0.93
C SER A 109 10.70 -15.48 0.59
N LEU A 110 11.69 -16.17 1.17
CA LEU A 110 11.95 -16.15 2.61
C LEU A 110 12.01 -14.70 3.13
N PHE A 111 11.28 -14.43 4.22
CA PHE A 111 11.01 -13.10 4.81
C PHE A 111 10.13 -12.15 4.00
N GLY A 112 9.77 -12.48 2.76
CA GLY A 112 8.97 -11.65 1.87
C GLY A 112 7.49 -11.66 2.23
N SER A 113 6.83 -10.52 2.09
CA SER A 113 5.41 -10.34 2.40
C SER A 113 4.69 -9.49 1.36
N GLU A 114 3.36 -9.58 1.33
CA GLU A 114 2.51 -8.71 0.49
C GLU A 114 2.43 -7.26 1.00
N SER A 115 3.23 -6.89 1.99
CA SER A 115 3.26 -5.58 2.63
C SER A 115 3.73 -4.51 1.66
N VAL A 116 2.83 -3.62 1.23
CA VAL A 116 3.13 -2.52 0.32
C VAL A 116 3.42 -1.23 1.10
N PRO A 117 4.66 -0.70 1.09
CA PRO A 117 4.93 0.65 1.60
C PRO A 117 4.17 1.69 0.79
N THR A 118 3.27 2.44 1.42
CA THR A 118 2.49 3.48 0.70
C THR A 118 3.11 4.87 0.83
N ARG A 119 2.82 5.75 -0.11
CA ARG A 119 3.08 7.20 0.01
C ARG A 119 2.54 7.75 1.33
N HIS A 120 1.33 7.33 1.72
CA HIS A 120 0.73 7.79 2.98
C HIS A 120 1.57 7.37 4.20
N MET A 121 2.08 6.14 4.20
CA MET A 121 3.00 5.66 5.23
C MET A 121 4.24 6.56 5.35
N TYR A 122 4.92 6.86 4.23
CA TYR A 122 6.09 7.74 4.25
C TYR A 122 5.78 9.12 4.84
N MET A 123 4.68 9.73 4.41
CA MET A 123 4.23 11.03 4.94
C MET A 123 3.90 10.96 6.43
N LYS A 124 3.27 9.88 6.89
CA LYS A 124 2.94 9.63 8.31
C LYS A 124 4.20 9.57 9.20
N HIS A 125 5.33 9.15 8.64
CA HIS A 125 6.65 9.12 9.30
C HIS A 125 7.54 10.34 8.95
N GLY A 126 6.93 11.38 8.37
CA GLY A 126 7.52 12.70 8.14
C GLY A 126 8.51 12.77 6.97
N VAL A 127 8.52 11.77 6.08
CA VAL A 127 9.27 11.85 4.83
C VAL A 127 8.52 12.76 3.85
N PRO A 128 9.17 13.78 3.27
CA PRO A 128 8.56 14.67 2.28
C PRO A 128 8.52 13.99 0.90
N PHE A 129 7.76 12.89 0.79
CA PHE A 129 7.81 11.95 -0.34
C PHE A 129 7.55 12.63 -1.70
N ASP A 130 6.52 13.48 -1.81
CA ASP A 130 6.21 14.19 -3.05
C ASP A 130 7.29 15.19 -3.47
N TRP A 131 8.00 15.78 -2.49
CA TRP A 131 9.11 16.69 -2.78
C TRP A 131 10.32 15.91 -3.25
N LEU A 132 10.64 14.77 -2.61
CA LEU A 132 11.71 13.86 -3.05
C LEU A 132 11.46 13.33 -4.47
N ALA A 133 10.21 12.98 -4.80
CA ALA A 133 9.83 12.50 -6.13
C ALA A 133 10.17 13.48 -7.27
N ARG A 134 10.17 14.80 -6.99
CA ARG A 134 10.58 15.83 -7.96
C ARG A 134 12.09 15.90 -8.18
N HIS A 135 12.86 15.39 -7.24
CA HIS A 135 14.32 15.38 -7.26
C HIS A 135 14.89 14.00 -7.64
N GLU A 136 14.05 13.00 -7.93
CA GLU A 136 14.50 11.64 -8.25
C GLU A 136 14.97 11.53 -9.71
N PRO A 137 16.18 10.98 -9.97
CA PRO A 137 16.61 10.60 -11.31
C PRO A 137 15.64 9.57 -11.91
N GLY A 138 15.18 9.82 -13.14
CA GLY A 138 14.13 9.00 -13.76
C GLY A 138 12.70 9.38 -13.36
N GLY A 139 12.53 10.38 -12.48
CA GLY A 139 11.24 10.98 -12.15
C GLY A 139 10.42 10.20 -11.12
N LYS A 140 9.18 10.66 -10.92
CA LYS A 140 8.27 10.16 -9.88
C LYS A 140 8.05 8.65 -9.96
N ALA A 141 7.84 8.10 -11.15
CA ALA A 141 7.57 6.67 -11.33
C ALA A 141 8.70 5.79 -10.79
N ASN A 142 9.96 6.15 -11.07
CA ASN A 142 11.12 5.42 -10.59
C ASN A 142 11.21 5.40 -9.05
N LEU A 143 10.87 6.52 -8.39
CA LEU A 143 10.82 6.55 -6.92
C LEU A 143 9.78 5.58 -6.36
N TYR A 144 8.58 5.57 -6.96
CA TYR A 144 7.49 4.70 -6.53
C TYR A 144 7.88 3.23 -6.71
N ASP A 145 8.31 2.83 -7.90
CA ASP A 145 8.68 1.44 -8.18
C ASP A 145 9.79 0.94 -7.25
N ALA A 146 10.75 1.81 -6.89
CA ALA A 146 11.87 1.45 -6.03
C ALA A 146 11.54 1.43 -4.53
N MET A 147 10.64 2.31 -4.05
CA MET A 147 10.41 2.53 -2.62
C MET A 147 9.08 1.98 -2.12
N THR A 148 8.13 1.70 -3.03
CA THR A 148 6.78 1.27 -2.64
C THR A 148 6.50 -0.20 -2.98
N ALA A 149 7.45 -0.90 -3.59
CA ALA A 149 7.29 -2.32 -3.91
C ALA A 149 7.32 -3.20 -2.66
N ALA A 150 6.37 -4.13 -2.56
CA ALA A 150 6.37 -5.20 -1.57
C ALA A 150 7.63 -6.07 -1.76
N TRP A 151 8.48 -6.11 -0.72
CA TRP A 151 9.75 -6.81 -0.81
C TRP A 151 9.54 -8.33 -0.76
N GLY A 152 10.19 -9.04 -1.69
CA GLY A 152 10.18 -10.50 -1.73
C GLY A 152 8.86 -11.14 -2.16
N TRP A 153 7.80 -10.38 -2.42
CA TRP A 153 6.51 -10.89 -2.90
C TRP A 153 6.30 -10.60 -4.38
N THR A 154 5.64 -11.53 -5.07
CA THR A 154 5.27 -11.38 -6.47
C THR A 154 3.88 -11.95 -6.74
N GLY A 155 3.17 -11.32 -7.66
CA GLY A 155 1.90 -11.80 -8.22
C GLY A 155 2.05 -12.09 -9.71
N LEU A 156 1.44 -13.18 -10.16
CA LEU A 156 1.40 -13.57 -11.57
C LEU A 156 0.10 -13.09 -12.18
N VAL A 157 0.14 -12.13 -13.11
CA VAL A 157 -1.05 -11.44 -13.65
C VAL A 157 -1.38 -11.84 -15.08
N HIS A 158 -2.67 -11.81 -15.40
CA HIS A 158 -3.16 -11.81 -16.78
C HIS A 158 -3.05 -10.42 -17.39
N THR A 159 -2.45 -10.30 -18.58
CA THR A 159 -2.14 -9.01 -19.21
C THR A 159 -3.24 -8.51 -20.16
N GLU A 160 -4.18 -9.37 -20.54
CA GLU A 160 -5.27 -9.01 -21.44
C GLU A 160 -6.42 -8.29 -20.72
N GLN A 161 -7.21 -7.50 -21.45
CA GLN A 161 -8.23 -6.62 -20.88
C GLN A 161 -9.48 -7.32 -20.36
N HIS A 162 -9.71 -8.59 -20.73
CA HIS A 162 -10.88 -9.33 -20.29
C HIS A 162 -10.64 -10.06 -18.97
N HIS A 163 -11.73 -10.31 -18.23
CA HIS A 163 -11.65 -11.00 -16.95
C HIS A 163 -11.73 -12.52 -17.14
N VAL A 164 -10.78 -13.22 -16.53
CA VAL A 164 -10.70 -14.69 -16.51
C VAL A 164 -10.75 -15.17 -15.07
N ILE A 165 -11.45 -16.27 -14.83
CA ILE A 165 -11.43 -16.96 -13.53
C ILE A 165 -10.20 -17.86 -13.45
N ALA A 166 -9.72 -18.13 -12.24
CA ALA A 166 -8.54 -18.96 -12.05
C ALA A 166 -8.72 -20.39 -12.61
N HIS A 167 -9.95 -20.94 -12.54
CA HIS A 167 -10.31 -22.23 -13.14
C HIS A 167 -10.03 -22.32 -14.64
N ASP A 168 -10.23 -21.22 -15.38
CA ASP A 168 -10.19 -21.21 -16.84
C ASP A 168 -8.78 -20.97 -17.40
N ILE A 169 -7.76 -20.84 -16.54
CA ILE A 169 -6.38 -20.62 -16.96
C ILE A 169 -5.75 -21.95 -17.39
N PRO A 170 -5.45 -22.16 -18.69
CA PRO A 170 -4.81 -23.39 -19.15
C PRO A 170 -3.38 -23.46 -18.62
N ILE A 171 -2.97 -24.62 -18.10
CA ILE A 171 -1.60 -24.76 -17.56
C ILE A 171 -0.55 -24.52 -18.63
N CYS A 172 -0.80 -24.92 -19.89
CA CYS A 172 0.13 -24.75 -21.00
C CYS A 172 0.44 -23.27 -21.31
N ASP A 173 -0.50 -22.36 -21.09
CA ASP A 173 -0.32 -20.94 -21.37
C ASP A 173 0.51 -20.25 -20.27
N ILE A 174 0.36 -20.71 -19.02
CA ILE A 174 0.92 -20.02 -17.84
C ILE A 174 2.20 -20.66 -17.30
N LEU A 175 2.49 -21.92 -17.62
CA LEU A 175 3.59 -22.69 -17.01
C LEU A 175 4.92 -21.94 -17.04
N THR A 176 5.29 -21.33 -18.17
CA THR A 176 6.55 -20.58 -18.30
C THR A 176 6.63 -19.42 -17.32
N ALA A 177 5.54 -18.65 -17.19
CA ALA A 177 5.48 -17.51 -16.29
C ALA A 177 5.43 -17.95 -14.81
N LEU A 178 4.74 -19.06 -14.50
CA LEU A 178 4.72 -19.68 -13.18
C LEU A 178 6.13 -20.15 -12.77
N LEU A 179 6.84 -20.86 -13.66
CA LEU A 179 8.21 -21.31 -13.39
C LEU A 179 9.16 -20.13 -13.18
N ARG A 180 9.00 -19.05 -13.96
CA ARG A 180 9.75 -17.80 -13.76
C ARG A 180 9.47 -17.17 -12.39
N GLN A 181 8.21 -17.16 -11.95
CA GLN A 181 7.85 -16.69 -10.61
C GLN A 181 8.52 -17.53 -9.52
N MET A 182 8.46 -18.85 -9.66
CA MET A 182 9.12 -19.80 -8.76
C MET A 182 10.63 -19.56 -8.70
N ASP A 183 11.29 -19.37 -9.85
CA ASP A 183 12.72 -19.07 -9.90
C ASP A 183 13.07 -17.78 -9.14
N LEU A 184 12.29 -16.71 -9.31
CA LEU A 184 12.52 -15.45 -8.60
C LEU A 184 12.42 -15.63 -7.07
N ALA A 185 11.36 -16.27 -6.59
CA ALA A 185 11.15 -16.48 -5.16
C ALA A 185 12.17 -17.46 -4.56
N PHE A 186 12.51 -18.53 -5.28
CA PHE A 186 13.51 -19.51 -4.83
C PHE A 186 14.92 -18.95 -4.81
N MET A 187 15.36 -18.23 -5.86
CA MET A 187 16.70 -17.63 -5.88
C MET A 187 16.88 -16.64 -4.72
N GLU A 188 15.90 -15.78 -4.46
CA GLU A 188 15.94 -14.83 -3.34
C GLU A 188 16.02 -15.58 -1.99
N SER A 189 15.24 -16.65 -1.83
CA SER A 189 15.25 -17.48 -0.61
C SER A 189 16.56 -18.23 -0.40
N LEU A 190 17.14 -18.80 -1.47
CA LEU A 190 18.44 -19.48 -1.44
C LEU A 190 19.57 -18.51 -1.10
N SER A 191 19.46 -17.24 -1.51
CA SER A 191 20.42 -16.20 -1.14
C SER A 191 20.41 -15.89 0.36
N CYS A 192 19.31 -16.21 1.05
CA CYS A 192 19.17 -16.06 2.49
C CYS A 192 19.77 -17.22 3.30
N LEU A 193 20.30 -18.25 2.66
CA LEU A 193 21.00 -19.35 3.33
C LEU A 193 22.51 -19.12 3.22
N GLU A 194 23.20 -18.99 4.36
CA GLU A 194 24.65 -18.70 4.37
C GLU A 194 25.47 -19.93 3.94
N ASP A 195 25.16 -21.09 4.52
CA ASP A 195 25.94 -22.31 4.37
C ASP A 195 25.78 -22.93 2.96
N PRO A 196 26.89 -23.22 2.24
CA PRO A 196 26.82 -23.79 0.90
C PRO A 196 26.15 -25.17 0.82
N GLN A 197 26.30 -26.01 1.83
CA GLN A 197 25.70 -27.35 1.84
C GLN A 197 24.19 -27.27 2.08
N SER A 198 23.74 -26.46 3.04
CA SER A 198 22.32 -26.15 3.23
C SER A 198 21.71 -25.53 1.97
N ARG A 199 22.42 -24.59 1.33
CA ARG A 199 21.97 -23.99 0.07
C ARG A 199 21.85 -25.00 -1.07
N ALA A 200 22.77 -25.95 -1.19
CA ALA A 200 22.70 -27.01 -2.19
C ALA A 200 21.47 -27.93 -1.96
N ALA A 201 21.26 -28.38 -0.71
CA ALA A 201 20.09 -29.19 -0.36
C ALA A 201 18.77 -28.45 -0.59
N ALA A 202 18.71 -27.17 -0.22
CA ALA A 202 17.57 -26.31 -0.50
C ALA A 202 17.33 -26.12 -2.01
N SER A 203 18.40 -26.00 -2.80
CA SER A 203 18.30 -25.90 -4.27
C SER A 203 17.70 -27.17 -4.88
N GLU A 204 18.07 -28.35 -4.39
CA GLU A 204 17.45 -29.62 -4.82
C GLU A 204 15.95 -29.67 -4.48
N LEU A 205 15.56 -29.16 -3.30
CA LEU A 205 14.14 -29.03 -2.94
C LEU A 205 13.40 -28.10 -3.91
N CYS A 206 13.96 -26.92 -4.21
CA CYS A 206 13.36 -25.97 -5.14
C CYS A 206 13.19 -26.58 -6.54
N GLU A 207 14.19 -27.28 -7.07
CA GLU A 207 14.05 -28.00 -8.34
C GLU A 207 12.99 -29.09 -8.26
N ARG A 208 12.92 -29.85 -7.16
CA ARG A 208 11.88 -30.87 -6.99
C ARG A 208 10.47 -30.29 -7.07
N ILE A 209 10.22 -29.13 -6.47
CA ILE A 209 8.91 -28.46 -6.53
C ILE A 209 8.62 -27.99 -7.96
N LYS A 210 9.61 -27.44 -8.69
CA LYS A 210 9.45 -27.07 -10.11
C LYS A 210 9.19 -28.30 -10.98
N ASP A 211 9.88 -29.39 -10.72
CA ASP A 211 9.72 -30.65 -11.44
C ASP A 211 8.34 -31.27 -11.23
N TRP A 212 7.69 -31.06 -10.06
CA TRP A 212 6.29 -31.44 -9.90
C TRP A 212 5.39 -30.67 -10.88
N ALA A 213 5.59 -29.36 -11.05
CA ALA A 213 4.82 -28.56 -11.99
C ALA A 213 5.11 -28.94 -13.45
N ARG A 214 6.38 -29.11 -13.82
CA ARG A 214 6.79 -29.55 -15.17
C ARG A 214 6.23 -30.94 -15.49
N SER A 215 6.37 -31.88 -14.56
CA SER A 215 5.91 -33.26 -14.74
C SER A 215 4.40 -33.31 -14.85
N PHE A 216 3.68 -32.54 -14.03
CA PHE A 216 2.23 -32.42 -14.15
C PHE A 216 1.84 -31.94 -15.55
N ALA A 217 2.38 -30.79 -15.98
CA ALA A 217 2.07 -30.21 -17.29
C ALA A 217 2.43 -31.13 -18.47
N ALA A 218 3.50 -31.93 -18.36
CA ALA A 218 3.91 -32.86 -19.41
C ALA A 218 2.95 -34.05 -19.63
N HIS A 219 2.14 -34.41 -18.62
CA HIS A 219 1.19 -35.53 -18.69
C HIS A 219 -0.26 -35.06 -18.89
N CYS A 220 -0.46 -33.76 -19.09
CA CYS A 220 -1.77 -33.12 -19.21
C CYS A 220 -2.12 -32.86 -20.68
N ASP A 221 -3.42 -32.91 -20.99
CA ASP A 221 -3.95 -32.43 -22.27
C ASP A 221 -4.16 -30.91 -22.23
N GLY A 222 -4.53 -30.33 -23.38
CA GLY A 222 -4.83 -28.90 -23.48
C GLY A 222 -6.05 -28.43 -22.68
N ALA A 223 -6.79 -29.33 -22.02
CA ALA A 223 -7.95 -29.00 -21.20
C ALA A 223 -7.61 -28.85 -19.71
N THR A 224 -6.37 -29.15 -19.30
CA THR A 224 -5.97 -29.05 -17.89
C THR A 224 -5.68 -27.61 -17.47
N SER A 225 -6.15 -27.23 -16.29
CA SER A 225 -6.02 -25.88 -15.75
C SER A 225 -4.88 -25.71 -14.74
N LEU A 226 -4.52 -24.45 -14.45
CA LEU A 226 -3.68 -24.09 -13.30
C LEU A 226 -4.24 -24.62 -11.97
N THR A 227 -5.56 -24.61 -11.83
CA THR A 227 -6.25 -25.12 -10.65
C THR A 227 -6.00 -26.61 -10.44
N ASP A 228 -6.01 -27.40 -11.52
CA ASP A 228 -5.73 -28.83 -11.43
C ASP A 228 -4.30 -29.09 -10.95
N LEU A 229 -3.34 -28.28 -11.40
CA LEU A 229 -1.97 -28.30 -10.89
C LEU A 229 -1.95 -28.00 -9.38
N TYR A 230 -2.57 -26.91 -8.93
CA TYR A 230 -2.59 -26.58 -7.50
C TYR A 230 -3.25 -27.65 -6.65
N ARG A 231 -4.35 -28.26 -7.13
CA ARG A 231 -5.00 -29.38 -6.46
C ARG A 231 -4.07 -30.60 -6.34
N ASP A 232 -3.24 -30.87 -7.35
CA ASP A 232 -2.23 -31.94 -7.33
C ASP A 232 -1.03 -31.62 -6.41
N LEU A 233 -0.63 -30.35 -6.32
CA LEU A 233 0.48 -29.91 -5.48
C LEU A 233 0.14 -29.90 -3.98
N LEU A 234 -1.10 -29.56 -3.60
CA LEU A 234 -1.52 -29.50 -2.18
C LEU A 234 -1.13 -30.73 -1.37
N PRO A 235 -1.52 -31.98 -1.73
CA PRO A 235 -1.14 -33.16 -0.95
C PRO A 235 0.38 -33.39 -0.89
N LYS A 236 1.12 -33.03 -1.95
CA LYS A 236 2.59 -33.17 -2.00
C LYS A 236 3.27 -32.20 -1.04
N ILE A 237 2.77 -30.97 -0.94
CA ILE A 237 3.30 -29.94 -0.02
C ILE A 237 2.92 -30.27 1.43
N TYR A 238 1.70 -30.75 1.68
CA TYR A 238 1.33 -31.26 3.01
C TYR A 238 2.24 -32.42 3.42
N GLN A 239 2.48 -33.39 2.54
CA GLN A 239 3.40 -34.50 2.81
C GLN A 239 4.83 -34.00 3.07
N LEU A 240 5.28 -32.97 2.35
CA LEU A 240 6.59 -32.36 2.55
C LEU A 240 6.73 -31.75 3.96
N LEU A 241 5.70 -31.08 4.45
CA LEU A 241 5.68 -30.47 5.78
C LEU A 241 5.55 -31.50 6.90
N LEU A 242 4.62 -32.45 6.73
CA LEU A 242 4.33 -33.49 7.73
C LEU A 242 5.39 -34.60 7.76
N GLN A 243 6.23 -34.71 6.73
CA GLN A 243 7.18 -35.83 6.50
C GLN A 243 6.52 -37.21 6.35
N HIS A 244 5.19 -37.27 6.27
CA HIS A 244 4.41 -38.46 5.98
C HIS A 244 3.17 -38.07 5.16
N PRO A 245 2.52 -39.03 4.46
CA PRO A 245 1.26 -38.74 3.78
C PRO A 245 0.20 -38.21 4.76
N PRO A 246 -0.55 -37.14 4.41
CA PRO A 246 -1.57 -36.58 5.29
C PRO A 246 -2.74 -37.57 5.48
N LEU A 247 -3.13 -37.84 6.73
CA LEU A 247 -4.23 -38.75 7.06
C LEU A 247 -5.58 -38.03 6.97
N HIS A 248 -6.62 -38.76 6.57
CA HIS A 248 -8.00 -38.24 6.45
C HIS A 248 -8.07 -36.91 5.69
N PHE A 249 -7.29 -36.80 4.62
CA PHE A 249 -7.10 -35.60 3.84
C PHE A 249 -7.67 -35.77 2.43
N SER A 250 -8.33 -34.74 1.91
CA SER A 250 -8.74 -34.68 0.52
C SER A 250 -8.49 -33.30 -0.08
N ALA A 251 -8.18 -33.28 -1.38
CA ALA A 251 -8.03 -32.07 -2.15
C ALA A 251 -9.31 -31.78 -2.96
N THR A 252 -9.75 -30.52 -3.02
CA THR A 252 -10.94 -30.10 -3.79
C THR A 252 -10.71 -28.77 -4.51
N THR A 253 -11.74 -28.28 -5.21
CA THR A 253 -11.78 -26.92 -5.77
C THR A 253 -13.13 -26.28 -5.44
N THR A 254 -13.24 -24.94 -5.44
CA THR A 254 -14.54 -24.29 -5.25
C THR A 254 -15.49 -24.57 -6.41
N THR A 255 -14.97 -24.74 -7.63
CA THR A 255 -15.75 -25.21 -8.80
C THR A 255 -16.40 -26.57 -8.57
N GLN A 256 -15.75 -27.48 -7.84
CA GLN A 256 -16.35 -28.77 -7.46
C GLN A 256 -17.26 -28.64 -6.24
N LEU A 257 -16.82 -27.89 -5.23
CA LEU A 257 -17.48 -27.76 -3.93
C LEU A 257 -18.81 -26.99 -4.01
N LEU A 258 -18.94 -26.07 -4.97
CA LEU A 258 -20.07 -25.14 -5.10
C LEU A 258 -20.91 -25.37 -6.38
N ARG A 259 -20.76 -26.54 -7.02
CA ARG A 259 -21.64 -26.93 -8.15
C ARG A 259 -23.10 -26.80 -7.75
N PHE A 260 -23.88 -26.19 -8.63
CA PHE A 260 -25.28 -25.86 -8.37
C PHE A 260 -26.17 -26.31 -9.53
N HIS A 261 -26.87 -27.41 -9.31
CA HIS A 261 -27.80 -28.04 -10.26
C HIS A 261 -28.88 -28.82 -9.49
N SER A 262 -29.78 -29.50 -10.20
CA SER A 262 -30.95 -30.16 -9.62
C SER A 262 -30.63 -31.26 -8.58
N GLU A 263 -29.40 -31.79 -8.54
CA GLU A 263 -29.01 -32.79 -7.52
C GLU A 263 -28.27 -32.17 -6.31
N THR A 264 -27.76 -30.94 -6.44
CA THR A 264 -26.91 -30.29 -5.43
C THR A 264 -27.55 -29.09 -4.76
N TYR A 265 -28.63 -28.53 -5.32
CA TYR A 265 -29.27 -27.32 -4.78
C TYR A 265 -29.74 -27.43 -3.33
N GLN A 266 -30.03 -28.65 -2.84
CA GLN A 266 -30.49 -28.89 -1.46
C GLN A 266 -29.35 -28.95 -0.43
N ARG A 267 -28.09 -28.86 -0.86
CA ARG A 267 -26.94 -28.87 0.06
C ARG A 267 -27.04 -27.68 1.03
N PRO A 268 -26.77 -27.86 2.35
CA PRO A 268 -26.92 -26.79 3.34
C PRO A 268 -26.22 -25.47 2.98
N ARG A 269 -25.08 -25.54 2.28
CA ARG A 269 -24.36 -24.36 1.76
C ARG A 269 -25.20 -23.41 0.91
N PHE A 270 -26.24 -23.89 0.23
CA PHE A 270 -27.10 -23.06 -0.61
C PHE A 270 -28.31 -22.47 0.13
N ALA A 271 -28.55 -22.85 1.39
CA ALA A 271 -29.70 -22.37 2.17
C ALA A 271 -29.73 -20.82 2.29
N VAL A 272 -28.55 -20.18 2.39
CA VAL A 272 -28.44 -18.71 2.44
C VAL A 272 -28.96 -18.04 1.16
N VAL A 273 -28.87 -18.69 0.00
CA VAL A 273 -29.37 -18.17 -1.28
C VAL A 273 -30.89 -18.07 -1.24
N ASP A 274 -31.55 -19.08 -0.65
CA ASP A 274 -33.00 -19.17 -0.57
C ASP A 274 -33.61 -17.97 0.18
N LEU A 275 -32.88 -17.42 1.15
CA LEU A 275 -33.28 -16.21 1.87
C LEU A 275 -33.53 -15.01 0.93
N PHE A 276 -32.80 -14.94 -0.18
CA PHE A 276 -32.93 -13.88 -1.19
C PHE A 276 -33.93 -14.22 -2.30
N LEU A 277 -34.38 -15.47 -2.40
CA LEU A 277 -35.35 -15.92 -3.38
C LEU A 277 -36.78 -15.89 -2.82
N GLN A 278 -36.97 -16.37 -1.59
CA GLN A 278 -38.28 -16.51 -0.98
C GLN A 278 -38.93 -15.15 -0.70
N PRO A 279 -40.19 -14.92 -1.11
CA PRO A 279 -40.89 -13.66 -0.87
C PRO A 279 -40.97 -13.25 0.62
N ALA A 280 -41.08 -14.24 1.52
CA ALA A 280 -41.20 -14.01 2.95
C ALA A 280 -39.93 -13.42 3.60
N THR A 281 -38.75 -13.80 3.12
CA THR A 281 -37.46 -13.41 3.72
C THR A 281 -36.69 -12.37 2.90
N ARG A 282 -36.95 -12.28 1.59
CA ARG A 282 -36.15 -11.50 0.64
C ARG A 282 -35.93 -10.05 1.05
N ALA A 283 -36.99 -9.36 1.47
CA ALA A 283 -36.88 -7.95 1.86
C ALA A 283 -35.99 -7.76 3.12
N ALA A 284 -36.06 -8.69 4.06
CA ALA A 284 -35.21 -8.67 5.25
C ALA A 284 -33.75 -9.01 4.91
N ALA A 285 -33.52 -10.02 4.06
CA ALA A 285 -32.18 -10.42 3.63
C ALA A 285 -31.44 -9.31 2.88
N ILE A 286 -32.13 -8.61 1.95
CA ILE A 286 -31.56 -7.47 1.23
C ILE A 286 -31.18 -6.34 2.18
N ARG A 287 -32.08 -5.97 3.11
CA ARG A 287 -31.79 -4.94 4.11
C ARG A 287 -30.61 -5.32 5.01
N ALA A 288 -30.55 -6.57 5.45
CA ALA A 288 -29.46 -7.08 6.28
C ALA A 288 -28.11 -6.95 5.55
N TYR A 289 -28.03 -7.44 4.30
CA TYR A 289 -26.81 -7.35 3.50
C TYR A 289 -26.40 -5.89 3.24
N ASN A 290 -27.32 -5.04 2.78
CA ASN A 290 -26.99 -3.64 2.49
C ASN A 290 -26.55 -2.87 3.75
N SER A 291 -27.11 -3.21 4.92
CA SER A 291 -26.73 -2.56 6.17
C SER A 291 -25.31 -2.93 6.63
N CYS A 292 -24.83 -4.16 6.36
CA CYS A 292 -23.50 -4.58 6.79
C CYS A 292 -22.38 -4.10 5.86
N VAL A 293 -22.68 -3.80 4.59
CA VAL A 293 -21.71 -3.25 3.64
C VAL A 293 -21.65 -1.72 3.65
N ALA A 294 -22.63 -1.05 4.27
CA ALA A 294 -22.68 0.41 4.34
C ALA A 294 -21.41 1.01 4.96
N GLY A 295 -20.69 1.85 4.20
CA GLY A 295 -19.47 2.51 4.65
C GLY A 295 -18.21 1.61 4.67
N SER A 296 -18.31 0.35 4.24
CA SER A 296 -17.19 -0.59 4.19
C SER A 296 -16.35 -0.52 2.91
N GLY A 297 -16.81 0.24 1.91
CA GLY A 297 -16.25 0.22 0.55
C GLY A 297 -16.74 -0.95 -0.31
N ILE A 298 -17.47 -1.90 0.26
CA ILE A 298 -18.17 -2.97 -0.48
C ILE A 298 -19.48 -2.42 -1.04
N TYR A 299 -19.79 -2.74 -2.30
CA TYR A 299 -21.02 -2.29 -2.95
C TYR A 299 -22.28 -2.97 -2.37
N GLY A 300 -23.31 -2.17 -2.12
CA GLY A 300 -24.67 -2.64 -1.85
C GLY A 300 -25.34 -3.22 -3.10
N LEU A 301 -26.38 -4.03 -2.91
CA LEU A 301 -27.05 -4.76 -4.00
C LEU A 301 -27.60 -3.87 -5.11
N GLU A 302 -27.99 -2.65 -4.78
CA GLU A 302 -28.48 -1.64 -5.72
C GLU A 302 -27.47 -1.24 -6.80
N ASN A 303 -26.17 -1.48 -6.56
CA ASN A 303 -25.11 -1.17 -7.52
C ASN A 303 -24.96 -2.24 -8.61
N PHE A 304 -25.58 -3.41 -8.46
CA PHE A 304 -25.51 -4.53 -9.40
C PHE A 304 -26.80 -4.69 -10.24
N GLY A 305 -27.62 -3.64 -10.28
CA GLY A 305 -28.83 -3.60 -11.08
C GLY A 305 -30.08 -4.27 -10.47
N PRO A 306 -31.22 -4.22 -11.17
CA PRO A 306 -32.50 -4.65 -10.63
C PRO A 306 -32.57 -6.15 -10.32
N GLY A 307 -32.99 -6.47 -9.09
CA GLY A 307 -33.19 -7.85 -8.65
C GLY A 307 -31.91 -8.60 -8.27
N ALA A 308 -30.76 -7.92 -8.24
CA ALA A 308 -29.48 -8.48 -7.82
C ALA A 308 -29.56 -9.15 -6.43
N ILE A 309 -28.84 -10.25 -6.29
CA ILE A 309 -28.61 -10.96 -5.02
C ILE A 309 -27.10 -11.11 -4.82
N PRO A 310 -26.60 -11.31 -3.58
CA PRO A 310 -25.16 -11.28 -3.28
C PRO A 310 -24.45 -12.58 -3.68
N PHE A 311 -24.69 -13.06 -4.89
CA PHE A 311 -24.12 -14.29 -5.44
C PHE A 311 -23.70 -14.05 -6.88
N ASP A 312 -22.67 -14.78 -7.30
CA ASP A 312 -22.25 -14.84 -8.69
C ASP A 312 -22.52 -16.24 -9.23
N LEU A 313 -22.86 -16.29 -10.52
CA LEU A 313 -22.82 -17.53 -11.28
C LEU A 313 -21.48 -17.61 -11.99
N VAL A 314 -20.78 -18.72 -11.78
CA VAL A 314 -19.57 -19.08 -12.52
C VAL A 314 -19.91 -20.24 -13.45
N VAL A 315 -19.64 -20.06 -14.74
CA VAL A 315 -19.80 -21.10 -15.75
C VAL A 315 -18.42 -21.29 -16.39
N PRO A 316 -17.74 -22.44 -16.14
CA PRO A 316 -16.43 -22.71 -16.71
C PRO A 316 -16.39 -22.49 -18.23
N GLY A 317 -15.39 -21.74 -18.70
CA GLY A 317 -15.22 -21.34 -20.10
C GLY A 317 -16.11 -20.19 -20.58
N LEU A 318 -17.07 -19.72 -19.78
CA LEU A 318 -17.91 -18.55 -20.08
C LEU A 318 -17.59 -17.37 -19.15
N GLY A 319 -17.24 -17.63 -17.89
CA GLY A 319 -16.78 -16.64 -16.92
C GLY A 319 -17.63 -16.57 -15.66
N ARG A 320 -17.55 -15.42 -14.97
CA ARG A 320 -18.20 -15.13 -13.69
C ARG A 320 -19.04 -13.86 -13.79
N GLY A 321 -20.29 -13.91 -13.34
CA GLY A 321 -21.20 -12.75 -13.36
C GLY A 321 -22.16 -12.69 -12.18
N THR A 322 -22.53 -11.47 -11.77
CA THR A 322 -23.51 -11.25 -10.70
C THR A 322 -24.89 -11.72 -11.15
N ILE A 323 -25.60 -12.44 -10.27
CA ILE A 323 -26.94 -12.93 -10.56
C ILE A 323 -28.02 -11.97 -10.04
N GLY A 324 -29.03 -11.74 -10.87
CA GLY A 324 -30.26 -11.02 -10.53
C GLY A 324 -31.48 -11.89 -10.80
N VAL A 325 -32.45 -11.85 -9.89
CA VAL A 325 -33.67 -12.66 -9.98
C VAL A 325 -34.90 -11.76 -9.89
N SER A 326 -35.69 -11.66 -10.95
CA SER A 326 -36.87 -10.81 -11.04
C SER A 326 -38.06 -11.55 -11.64
N GLY A 327 -38.99 -11.98 -10.79
CA GLY A 327 -40.15 -12.77 -11.22
C GLY A 327 -39.71 -14.08 -11.86
N SER A 328 -40.04 -14.28 -13.13
CA SER A 328 -39.65 -15.47 -13.92
C SER A 328 -38.34 -15.30 -14.69
N LYS A 329 -37.60 -14.21 -14.48
CA LYS A 329 -36.33 -13.93 -15.17
C LYS A 329 -35.14 -14.04 -14.23
N VAL A 330 -34.07 -14.66 -14.72
CA VAL A 330 -32.74 -14.67 -14.09
C VAL A 330 -31.78 -13.95 -15.04
N THR A 331 -31.13 -12.90 -14.56
CA THR A 331 -30.14 -12.13 -15.31
C THR A 331 -28.76 -12.44 -14.75
N ILE A 332 -27.76 -12.60 -15.61
CA ILE A 332 -26.36 -12.84 -15.21
C ILE A 332 -25.45 -11.87 -15.97
N GLU A 333 -24.64 -11.13 -15.24
CA GLU A 333 -23.75 -10.09 -15.79
C GLU A 333 -22.34 -10.64 -16.05
N PHE A 334 -22.13 -11.40 -17.13
CA PHE A 334 -20.81 -11.93 -17.53
C PHE A 334 -19.86 -10.88 -18.14
N GLY A 335 -20.29 -9.63 -18.31
CA GLY A 335 -19.56 -8.56 -19.01
C GLY A 335 -20.53 -7.52 -19.57
N ASP A 336 -20.24 -6.98 -20.77
CA ASP A 336 -21.01 -5.89 -21.36
C ASP A 336 -22.45 -6.28 -21.76
N THR A 337 -22.71 -7.56 -22.02
CA THR A 337 -24.04 -8.06 -22.39
C THR A 337 -24.55 -9.05 -21.34
N PRO A 338 -25.59 -8.70 -20.57
CA PRO A 338 -26.18 -9.61 -19.61
C PRO A 338 -26.88 -10.80 -20.30
N ALA A 339 -26.64 -12.01 -19.79
CA ALA A 339 -27.42 -13.17 -20.18
C ALA A 339 -28.76 -13.15 -19.43
N VAL A 340 -29.86 -13.42 -20.14
CA VAL A 340 -31.21 -13.44 -19.55
C VAL A 340 -31.83 -14.81 -19.77
N LEU A 341 -32.04 -15.53 -18.68
CA LEU A 341 -32.73 -16.81 -18.66
C LEU A 341 -34.19 -16.63 -18.23
N THR A 342 -35.08 -17.42 -18.81
CA THR A 342 -36.51 -17.39 -18.52
C THR A 342 -36.98 -18.71 -17.92
N SER A 343 -37.85 -18.59 -16.92
CA SER A 343 -38.55 -19.70 -16.27
C SER A 343 -40.04 -19.67 -16.62
N PRO A 344 -40.73 -20.82 -16.74
CA PRO A 344 -42.18 -20.85 -16.85
C PRO A 344 -42.90 -20.29 -15.62
N THR A 345 -42.27 -20.35 -14.45
CA THR A 345 -42.82 -19.90 -13.16
C THR A 345 -41.89 -18.91 -12.47
N PRO A 346 -42.40 -18.07 -11.54
CA PRO A 346 -41.53 -17.20 -10.75
C PRO A 346 -40.43 -17.96 -9.99
N VAL A 347 -39.20 -17.47 -10.07
CA VAL A 347 -38.04 -18.04 -9.39
C VAL A 347 -38.03 -17.56 -7.93
N GLN A 348 -38.67 -18.35 -7.06
CA GLN A 348 -38.88 -18.02 -5.65
C GLN A 348 -38.26 -19.04 -4.68
N ASN A 349 -37.55 -20.04 -5.19
CA ASN A 349 -36.86 -21.06 -4.41
C ASN A 349 -35.65 -21.61 -5.18
N LEU A 350 -34.80 -22.36 -4.46
CA LEU A 350 -33.60 -22.98 -5.01
C LEU A 350 -33.86 -23.98 -6.13
N GLU A 351 -34.93 -24.79 -6.04
CA GLU A 351 -35.24 -25.82 -7.03
C GLU A 351 -35.53 -25.22 -8.41
N THR A 352 -36.32 -24.14 -8.46
CA THR A 352 -36.60 -23.42 -9.70
C THR A 352 -35.35 -22.73 -10.23
N LEU A 353 -34.55 -22.11 -9.35
CA LEU A 353 -33.30 -21.47 -9.76
C LEU A 353 -32.31 -22.49 -10.37
N ALA A 354 -32.12 -23.64 -9.71
CA ALA A 354 -31.24 -24.70 -10.16
C ALA A 354 -31.65 -25.24 -11.53
N ARG A 355 -32.94 -25.54 -11.73
CA ARG A 355 -33.46 -26.00 -13.04
C ARG A 355 -33.24 -24.97 -14.15
N VAL A 356 -33.47 -23.69 -13.87
CA VAL A 356 -33.28 -22.62 -14.87
C VAL A 356 -31.81 -22.52 -15.30
N ILE A 357 -30.89 -22.56 -14.34
CA ILE A 357 -29.45 -22.50 -14.60
C ILE A 357 -28.98 -23.77 -15.33
N GLU A 358 -29.38 -24.95 -14.85
CA GLU A 358 -28.97 -26.24 -15.42
C GLU A 358 -29.49 -26.43 -16.85
N ASN A 359 -30.71 -26.00 -17.14
CA ASN A 359 -31.24 -26.03 -18.51
C ASN A 359 -30.46 -25.13 -19.48
N ALA A 360 -29.87 -24.04 -18.98
CA ALA A 360 -29.14 -23.08 -19.80
C ALA A 360 -27.66 -23.43 -19.97
N TYR A 361 -27.02 -23.93 -18.91
CA TYR A 361 -25.55 -24.08 -18.84
C TYR A 361 -25.09 -25.49 -18.45
N GLY A 362 -26.01 -26.42 -18.20
CA GLY A 362 -25.71 -27.77 -17.75
C GLY A 362 -25.37 -27.87 -16.25
N ASP A 363 -24.88 -29.03 -15.84
CA ASP A 363 -24.59 -29.41 -14.45
C ASP A 363 -23.26 -28.84 -13.90
N ARG A 364 -22.50 -28.15 -14.75
CA ARG A 364 -21.18 -27.58 -14.40
C ARG A 364 -21.24 -26.16 -13.87
N ALA A 365 -22.42 -25.53 -13.85
CA ALA A 365 -22.58 -24.20 -13.31
C ALA A 365 -22.32 -24.20 -11.78
N VAL A 366 -21.73 -23.11 -11.31
CA VAL A 366 -21.29 -22.96 -9.93
C VAL A 366 -21.90 -21.69 -9.36
N LEU A 367 -22.61 -21.82 -8.24
CA LEU A 367 -23.19 -20.67 -7.55
C LEU A 367 -22.30 -20.31 -6.37
N VAL A 368 -21.66 -19.14 -6.41
CA VAL A 368 -20.71 -18.70 -5.40
C VAL A 368 -21.22 -17.44 -4.69
N GLY A 369 -21.12 -17.41 -3.37
CA GLY A 369 -21.41 -16.19 -2.61
C GLY A 369 -20.38 -15.11 -2.90
N LYS A 370 -20.78 -13.85 -2.87
CA LYS A 370 -19.83 -12.75 -2.70
C LYS A 370 -19.20 -12.84 -1.30
N ALA A 371 -18.14 -12.07 -1.04
CA ALA A 371 -17.30 -12.15 0.16
C ALA A 371 -18.01 -12.50 1.49
N ILE A 372 -19.11 -11.80 1.80
CA ILE A 372 -19.90 -11.99 3.04
C ILE A 372 -20.75 -13.28 2.99
N THR A 373 -21.44 -13.54 1.89
CA THR A 373 -22.32 -14.71 1.78
C THR A 373 -21.54 -16.01 1.55
N LEU A 374 -20.34 -15.96 0.94
CA LEU A 374 -19.49 -17.13 0.77
C LEU A 374 -19.15 -17.79 2.10
N ILE A 375 -18.80 -17.00 3.12
CA ILE A 375 -18.48 -17.54 4.46
C ILE A 375 -19.70 -18.28 5.03
N ASN A 376 -20.93 -17.76 4.86
CA ASN A 376 -22.14 -18.46 5.27
C ASN A 376 -22.29 -19.81 4.54
N MET A 377 -22.06 -19.83 3.23
CA MET A 377 -22.15 -21.07 2.44
C MET A 377 -21.18 -22.14 2.95
N LEU A 378 -19.93 -21.75 3.22
CA LEU A 378 -18.91 -22.69 3.68
C LEU A 378 -19.16 -23.17 5.11
N ALA A 379 -19.51 -22.24 6.01
CA ALA A 379 -19.77 -22.50 7.42
C ALA A 379 -21.07 -23.31 7.67
N ALA A 380 -21.96 -23.42 6.68
CA ALA A 380 -23.16 -24.26 6.80
C ALA A 380 -22.82 -25.77 6.85
N GLU A 381 -21.64 -26.18 6.38
CA GLU A 381 -21.26 -27.60 6.27
C GLU A 381 -19.91 -27.93 6.90
N HIS A 382 -19.05 -26.94 7.18
CA HIS A 382 -17.68 -27.19 7.62
C HIS A 382 -17.25 -26.27 8.76
N LEU A 383 -16.32 -26.77 9.58
CA LEU A 383 -15.47 -25.93 10.42
C LEU A 383 -14.39 -25.32 9.53
N VAL A 384 -14.62 -24.10 9.05
CA VAL A 384 -13.69 -23.41 8.13
C VAL A 384 -12.43 -23.02 8.89
N VAL A 385 -11.25 -23.33 8.35
CA VAL A 385 -9.95 -23.05 8.96
C VAL A 385 -9.29 -21.86 8.30
N PHE A 386 -9.07 -20.78 9.04
CA PHE A 386 -8.40 -19.58 8.57
C PHE A 386 -7.18 -19.22 9.42
N HIS A 387 -6.19 -18.62 8.78
CA HIS A 387 -5.10 -17.92 9.49
C HIS A 387 -5.65 -16.66 10.19
N GLU A 388 -4.95 -16.14 11.20
CA GLU A 388 -5.39 -15.00 12.04
C GLU A 388 -5.86 -13.80 11.21
N THR A 389 -5.10 -13.44 10.17
CA THR A 389 -5.38 -12.28 9.31
C THR A 389 -6.11 -12.61 8.01
N ALA A 390 -6.41 -13.89 7.76
CA ALA A 390 -7.08 -14.30 6.51
C ALA A 390 -8.57 -13.92 6.50
N SER A 391 -9.09 -13.51 5.34
CA SER A 391 -10.49 -13.11 5.13
C SER A 391 -10.97 -11.97 6.05
N GLY A 392 -10.84 -10.72 5.58
CA GLY A 392 -11.32 -9.53 6.28
C GLY A 392 -12.86 -9.37 6.36
N TYR A 393 -13.63 -10.38 5.96
CA TYR A 393 -15.09 -10.29 5.83
C TYR A 393 -15.87 -11.00 6.95
N THR A 394 -15.19 -11.65 7.91
CA THR A 394 -15.86 -12.41 8.98
C THR A 394 -16.70 -11.52 9.90
N SER A 395 -16.21 -10.33 10.26
CA SER A 395 -16.97 -9.35 11.04
C SER A 395 -18.21 -8.84 10.29
N SER A 396 -18.09 -8.56 8.98
CA SER A 396 -19.22 -8.20 8.14
C SER A 396 -20.23 -9.34 7.97
N THR A 397 -19.76 -10.59 8.01
CA THR A 397 -20.58 -11.80 7.99
C THR A 397 -21.37 -11.97 9.29
N GLU A 398 -20.73 -11.77 10.43
CA GLU A 398 -21.40 -11.75 11.74
C GLU A 398 -22.45 -10.63 11.81
N ALA A 399 -22.12 -9.44 11.32
CA ALA A 399 -23.04 -8.31 11.27
C ALA A 399 -24.26 -8.60 10.39
N PHE A 400 -24.05 -9.24 9.23
CA PHE A 400 -25.13 -9.71 8.35
C PHE A 400 -26.05 -10.69 9.08
N ASN A 401 -25.49 -11.71 9.74
CA ASN A 401 -26.26 -12.72 10.45
C ASN A 401 -26.98 -12.16 11.69
N THR A 402 -26.38 -11.19 12.36
CA THR A 402 -27.03 -10.46 13.46
C THR A 402 -28.22 -9.65 12.95
N ALA A 403 -28.11 -9.01 11.77
CA ALA A 403 -29.22 -8.28 11.17
C ALA A 403 -30.35 -9.21 10.70
N LEU A 404 -30.03 -10.41 10.19
CA LEU A 404 -31.00 -11.46 9.90
C LEU A 404 -31.74 -11.93 11.17
N ALA A 405 -31.00 -12.19 12.25
CA ALA A 405 -31.58 -12.64 13.52
C ALA A 405 -32.57 -11.62 14.11
N LYS A 406 -32.31 -10.32 13.96
CA LYS A 406 -33.26 -9.25 14.33
C LYS A 406 -34.57 -9.28 13.54
N SER A 407 -34.57 -9.94 12.38
CA SER A 407 -35.76 -10.20 11.56
C SER A 407 -36.35 -11.60 11.79
N ASN A 408 -35.97 -12.29 12.87
CA ASN A 408 -36.32 -13.68 13.18
C ASN A 408 -35.89 -14.70 12.11
N ILE A 409 -34.82 -14.39 11.37
CA ILE A 409 -34.20 -15.30 10.41
C ILE A 409 -32.88 -15.79 11.01
N THR A 410 -32.83 -17.05 11.40
CA THR A 410 -31.63 -17.68 11.97
C THR A 410 -31.03 -18.69 10.99
N GLN A 411 -29.71 -18.71 10.87
CA GLN A 411 -28.98 -19.70 10.10
C GLN A 411 -28.24 -20.66 11.03
N SER A 412 -28.16 -21.94 10.66
CA SER A 412 -27.36 -22.93 11.38
C SER A 412 -25.98 -22.98 10.76
N LEU A 413 -25.02 -22.30 11.38
CA LEU A 413 -23.64 -22.19 10.88
C LEU A 413 -22.65 -22.66 11.93
N TYR A 414 -21.61 -23.36 11.50
CA TYR A 414 -20.47 -23.71 12.33
C TYR A 414 -19.52 -22.51 12.51
N PRO A 415 -18.81 -22.42 13.64
CA PRO A 415 -17.80 -21.39 13.83
C PRO A 415 -16.59 -21.62 12.92
N ILE A 416 -15.85 -20.54 12.69
CA ILE A 416 -14.56 -20.58 12.01
C ILE A 416 -13.50 -20.97 13.06
N VAL A 417 -12.59 -21.87 12.68
CA VAL A 417 -11.37 -22.17 13.43
C VAL A 417 -10.28 -21.22 12.96
N ARG A 418 -9.91 -20.28 13.83
CA ARG A 418 -8.88 -19.29 13.55
C ARG A 418 -7.56 -19.75 14.15
N LEU A 419 -6.50 -19.77 13.34
CA LEU A 419 -5.16 -20.20 13.73
C LEU A 419 -4.21 -19.01 13.81
N GLU A 420 -3.51 -18.89 14.93
CA GLU A 420 -2.43 -17.93 15.14
C GLU A 420 -1.11 -18.68 15.33
N TYR A 421 -0.13 -18.39 14.47
CA TYR A 421 1.18 -19.02 14.53
C TYR A 421 2.20 -18.15 15.27
N GLY A 422 3.13 -18.81 15.96
CA GLY A 422 4.41 -18.22 16.37
C GLY A 422 5.52 -18.67 15.42
N THR A 423 5.41 -18.36 14.13
CA THR A 423 6.34 -18.88 13.10
C THR A 423 7.79 -18.54 13.43
N TRP A 424 8.08 -17.28 13.77
CA TRP A 424 9.43 -16.85 14.08
C TRP A 424 9.87 -17.28 15.48
N ASP A 425 8.96 -17.31 16.46
CA ASP A 425 9.25 -17.84 17.80
C ASP A 425 9.60 -19.33 17.76
N ALA A 426 8.92 -20.11 16.92
CA ALA A 426 9.20 -21.54 16.73
C ALA A 426 10.62 -21.80 16.19
N LEU A 427 11.21 -20.82 15.50
CA LEU A 427 12.58 -20.93 15.01
C LEU A 427 13.61 -20.83 16.15
N ALA A 428 13.29 -20.09 17.23
CA ALA A 428 14.16 -19.90 18.39
C ALA A 428 14.48 -21.22 19.09
N ASP A 429 13.44 -22.04 19.23
CA ASP A 429 13.48 -23.31 19.95
C ASP A 429 13.71 -24.51 19.00
N SER A 430 13.84 -24.25 17.70
CA SER A 430 14.20 -25.29 16.74
C SER A 430 15.65 -25.69 16.95
N ASN A 431 15.95 -26.99 16.88
CA ASN A 431 17.33 -27.47 16.78
C ASN A 431 17.93 -27.22 15.37
N SER A 432 17.39 -26.23 14.63
CA SER A 432 17.85 -25.90 13.30
C SER A 432 19.26 -25.34 13.35
N ALA A 433 20.18 -26.00 12.65
CA ALA A 433 21.55 -25.54 12.49
C ALA A 433 21.69 -24.43 11.43
N ALA A 434 20.59 -23.95 10.85
CA ALA A 434 20.63 -23.00 9.74
C ALA A 434 21.23 -21.65 10.16
N ARG A 435 22.08 -21.12 9.29
CA ARG A 435 22.58 -19.74 9.34
C ARG A 435 21.92 -18.92 8.25
N LEU A 436 21.25 -17.86 8.66
CA LEU A 436 20.42 -17.01 7.81
C LEU A 436 21.22 -15.77 7.43
N ARG A 437 21.44 -15.60 6.13
CA ARG A 437 21.87 -14.33 5.55
C ARG A 437 20.64 -13.44 5.43
N LEU A 438 20.67 -12.29 6.08
CA LEU A 438 19.54 -11.39 6.16
C LEU A 438 19.49 -10.45 4.94
N PRO A 439 18.30 -10.21 4.36
CA PRO A 439 18.06 -9.11 3.44
C PRO A 439 18.51 -7.76 4.02
N SER A 440 18.82 -6.78 3.17
CA SER A 440 19.45 -5.51 3.61
C SER A 440 18.72 -4.80 4.76
N HIS A 441 17.39 -4.75 4.71
CA HIS A 441 16.56 -4.11 5.73
C HIS A 441 16.62 -4.87 7.07
N LEU A 442 16.54 -6.21 7.04
CA LEU A 442 16.71 -7.04 8.23
C LEU A 442 18.14 -7.01 8.76
N ALA A 443 19.15 -7.03 7.88
CA ALA A 443 20.55 -6.96 8.28
C ALA A 443 20.86 -5.64 9.02
N ALA A 444 20.32 -4.52 8.53
CA ALA A 444 20.42 -3.23 9.19
C ALA A 444 19.70 -3.23 10.55
N ALA A 445 18.52 -3.86 10.63
CA ALA A 445 17.74 -3.91 11.85
C ALA A 445 18.34 -4.83 12.93
N TYR A 446 18.93 -5.97 12.54
CA TYR A 446 19.61 -6.91 13.45
C TYR A 446 21.02 -6.48 13.83
N GLY A 447 21.63 -5.59 13.03
CA GLY A 447 23.03 -5.17 13.17
C GLY A 447 24.04 -6.21 12.67
N ALA A 448 23.60 -7.20 11.89
CA ALA A 448 24.44 -8.28 11.38
C ALA A 448 23.93 -8.76 10.00
N GLN A 449 24.86 -9.05 9.08
CA GLN A 449 24.50 -9.61 7.77
C GLN A 449 24.04 -11.07 7.86
N THR A 450 24.52 -11.81 8.86
CA THR A 450 24.19 -13.22 9.06
C THR A 450 23.94 -13.49 10.53
N VAL A 451 22.86 -14.20 10.83
CA VAL A 451 22.48 -14.64 12.18
C VAL A 451 22.20 -16.14 12.18
N SER A 452 22.24 -16.78 13.35
CA SER A 452 21.70 -18.15 13.46
C SER A 452 20.17 -18.13 13.43
N ALA A 453 19.54 -19.24 13.02
CA ALA A 453 18.09 -19.41 13.09
C ALA A 453 17.54 -19.18 14.52
N ALA A 454 18.22 -19.74 15.53
CA ALA A 454 17.86 -19.57 16.94
C ALA A 454 17.95 -18.11 17.41
N GLU A 455 19.02 -17.41 17.04
CA GLU A 455 19.20 -15.98 17.34
C GLU A 455 18.10 -15.13 16.69
N PHE A 456 17.78 -15.40 15.42
CA PHE A 456 16.69 -14.73 14.71
C PHE A 456 15.37 -14.90 15.47
N GLY A 457 14.99 -16.15 15.77
CA GLY A 457 13.75 -16.45 16.47
C GLY A 457 13.67 -15.86 17.87
N THR A 458 14.80 -15.68 18.55
CA THR A 458 14.82 -15.08 19.90
C THR A 458 14.71 -13.56 19.86
N ARG A 459 15.31 -12.90 18.86
CA ARG A 459 15.45 -11.43 18.82
C ARG A 459 14.42 -10.71 17.96
N TRP A 460 13.65 -11.39 17.11
CA TRP A 460 12.82 -10.71 16.11
C TRP A 460 11.81 -9.73 16.72
N ARG A 461 11.26 -10.03 17.90
CA ARG A 461 10.31 -9.14 18.60
C ARG A 461 10.97 -7.87 19.11
N ASP A 462 12.17 -8.00 19.67
CA ASP A 462 12.99 -6.85 20.08
C ASP A 462 13.36 -6.00 18.87
N VAL A 463 13.75 -6.64 17.76
CA VAL A 463 14.03 -5.96 16.49
C VAL A 463 12.80 -5.18 16.00
N VAL A 464 11.61 -5.80 16.00
CA VAL A 464 10.36 -5.10 15.64
C VAL A 464 10.09 -3.92 16.58
N ALA A 465 10.27 -4.07 17.88
CA ALA A 465 10.09 -3.00 18.86
C ALA A 465 11.07 -1.84 18.63
N ASP A 466 12.33 -2.15 18.35
CA ASP A 466 13.39 -1.18 18.04
C ASP A 466 13.12 -0.43 16.74
N GLN A 467 12.65 -1.13 15.69
CA GLN A 467 12.25 -0.49 14.43
C GLN A 467 11.00 0.38 14.61
N LYS A 468 10.01 -0.03 15.39
CA LYS A 468 8.86 0.83 15.79
C LYS A 468 9.33 2.06 16.58
N SER A 469 10.36 1.93 17.40
CA SER A 469 10.99 3.07 18.09
C SER A 469 11.66 4.02 17.09
N THR A 470 12.44 3.48 16.16
CA THR A 470 13.11 4.22 15.08
C THR A 470 12.10 5.03 14.24
N LEU A 471 10.98 4.43 13.86
CA LEU A 471 9.89 5.10 13.13
C LEU A 471 9.25 6.26 13.91
N ARG A 472 9.19 6.17 15.24
CA ARG A 472 8.69 7.26 16.11
C ARG A 472 9.72 8.36 16.28
N GLU A 473 10.98 8.00 16.51
CA GLU A 473 12.09 8.93 16.68
C GLU A 473 12.29 9.76 15.40
N ILE A 474 12.44 9.12 14.25
CA ILE A 474 12.69 9.81 12.98
C ILE A 474 11.53 10.74 12.59
N LYS A 475 10.29 10.36 12.91
CA LYS A 475 9.11 11.19 12.71
C LYS A 475 9.20 12.51 13.48
N SER A 476 9.80 12.51 14.68
CA SER A 476 9.93 13.69 15.53
C SER A 476 10.96 14.71 15.01
N LEU A 477 11.86 14.29 14.10
CA LEU A 477 12.91 15.13 13.52
C LEU A 477 12.33 16.07 12.46
N ASN A 478 11.90 17.25 12.90
CA ASN A 478 11.29 18.27 12.04
C ASN A 478 12.29 19.29 11.49
N LYS A 479 13.48 19.41 12.11
CA LYS A 479 14.52 20.36 11.69
C LYS A 479 15.65 19.62 10.99
N MET A 480 16.21 20.25 9.96
CA MET A 480 17.31 19.65 9.18
C MET A 480 18.56 19.39 10.02
N ARG A 481 18.90 20.29 10.96
CA ARG A 481 20.03 20.10 11.87
C ARG A 481 19.85 18.85 12.73
N ASP A 482 18.66 18.66 13.31
CA ASP A 482 18.37 17.50 14.15
C ASP A 482 18.45 16.20 13.32
N LEU A 483 17.98 16.23 12.07
CA LEU A 483 18.13 15.11 11.13
C LEU A 483 19.59 14.81 10.79
N LEU A 484 20.41 15.83 10.52
CA LEU A 484 21.84 15.63 10.21
C LEU A 484 22.60 15.07 11.41
N THR A 485 22.34 15.57 12.63
CA THR A 485 22.90 15.03 13.88
C THR A 485 22.48 13.57 14.08
N TYR A 486 21.21 13.25 13.79
CA TYR A 486 20.72 11.87 13.87
C TYR A 486 21.45 10.95 12.87
N LEU A 487 21.63 11.40 11.63
CA LEU A 487 22.32 10.64 10.58
C LEU A 487 23.81 10.44 10.89
N GLU A 488 24.46 11.45 11.48
CA GLU A 488 25.85 11.36 11.98
C GLU A 488 25.98 10.29 13.07
N ALA A 489 25.03 10.23 14.02
CA ALA A 489 25.05 9.25 15.11
C ALA A 489 24.79 7.80 14.66
N LYS A 490 24.13 7.59 13.51
CA LYS A 490 23.84 6.27 12.95
C LYS A 490 24.96 5.73 12.03
N GLU A 491 26.10 6.43 11.94
CA GLU A 491 27.31 6.03 11.20
C GLU A 491 27.12 5.68 9.70
N PHE A 492 26.08 6.23 9.05
CA PHE A 492 25.81 5.96 7.63
C PHE A 492 26.63 6.87 6.69
N GLY A 493 27.96 6.71 6.65
CA GLY A 493 28.83 7.53 5.80
C GLY A 493 29.21 8.88 6.44
N ASP A 494 29.80 9.77 5.64
CA ASP A 494 30.42 11.01 6.15
C ASP A 494 29.41 12.16 6.38
N TRP A 495 28.41 11.91 7.23
CA TRP A 495 27.43 12.94 7.62
C TRP A 495 28.02 14.06 8.46
N SER A 496 29.16 13.81 9.12
CA SER A 496 29.88 14.84 9.87
C SER A 496 30.36 15.95 8.93
N ALA A 497 31.04 15.59 7.83
CA ALA A 497 31.42 16.57 6.81
C ALA A 497 30.21 17.27 6.19
N ARG A 498 29.14 16.52 5.86
CA ARG A 498 27.91 17.12 5.31
C ARG A 498 27.23 18.09 6.27
N ARG A 499 27.25 17.83 7.59
CA ARG A 499 26.74 18.75 8.59
C ARG A 499 27.57 20.03 8.66
N GLN A 500 28.90 19.91 8.62
CA GLN A 500 29.80 21.07 8.58
C GLN A 500 29.57 21.93 7.33
N ASP A 501 29.46 21.31 6.16
CA ASP A 501 29.15 22.01 4.90
C ASP A 501 27.80 22.73 4.95
N TYR A 502 26.79 22.09 5.54
CA TYR A 502 25.46 22.69 5.73
C TYR A 502 25.52 23.92 6.66
N GLU A 503 26.24 23.81 7.78
CA GLU A 503 26.41 24.90 8.73
C GLU A 503 27.19 26.08 8.11
N GLN A 504 28.24 25.79 7.35
CA GLN A 504 29.05 26.79 6.65
C GLN A 504 28.25 27.52 5.56
N ALA A 505 27.45 26.78 4.78
CA ALA A 505 26.58 27.37 3.77
C ALA A 505 25.50 28.27 4.39
N LEU A 506 24.93 27.86 5.53
CA LEU A 506 23.97 28.68 6.26
C LEU A 506 24.60 29.94 6.85
N ALA A 507 25.81 29.83 7.41
CA ALA A 507 26.57 30.97 7.92
C ALA A 507 26.85 31.99 6.81
N THR A 508 27.30 31.51 5.65
CA THR A 508 27.49 32.32 4.44
C THR A 508 26.21 33.07 4.07
N LEU A 509 25.07 32.37 3.94
CA LEU A 509 23.80 33.02 3.59
C LEU A 509 23.32 34.02 4.65
N SER A 510 23.57 33.75 5.94
CA SER A 510 23.24 34.67 7.02
C SER A 510 24.05 35.97 6.91
N GLU A 511 25.35 35.88 6.64
CA GLU A 511 26.21 37.04 6.41
C GLU A 511 25.73 37.87 5.22
N TYR A 512 25.40 37.22 4.10
CA TYR A 512 24.85 37.89 2.93
C TYR A 512 23.48 38.53 3.19
N ALA A 513 22.63 37.92 4.02
CA ALA A 513 21.36 38.50 4.43
C ALA A 513 21.56 39.75 5.29
N GLN A 514 22.52 39.74 6.23
CA GLN A 514 22.87 40.91 7.04
C GLN A 514 23.41 42.06 6.16
N ARG A 515 24.29 41.76 5.21
CA ARG A 515 24.80 42.76 4.24
C ARG A 515 23.68 43.32 3.35
N SER A 516 22.75 42.47 2.90
CA SER A 516 21.58 42.89 2.11
C SER A 516 20.65 43.80 2.94
N GLU A 517 20.51 43.52 4.23
CA GLU A 517 19.73 44.33 5.16
C GLU A 517 20.29 45.74 5.34
N VAL A 518 21.62 45.87 5.48
CA VAL A 518 22.29 47.18 5.52
C VAL A 518 21.99 47.99 4.25
N LEU A 519 22.06 47.36 3.07
CA LEU A 519 21.72 48.03 1.80
C LEU A 519 20.23 48.42 1.73
N ARG A 520 19.33 47.59 2.26
CA ARG A 520 17.90 47.90 2.38
C ARG A 520 17.67 49.12 3.26
N GLN A 521 18.34 49.21 4.41
CA GLN A 521 18.25 50.35 5.32
C GLN A 521 18.72 51.65 4.66
N ARG A 522 19.84 51.62 3.92
CA ARG A 522 20.35 52.79 3.15
C ARG A 522 19.38 53.25 2.05
N VAL A 523 18.71 52.32 1.37
CA VAL A 523 17.66 52.66 0.40
C VAL A 523 16.51 53.38 1.09
N GLU A 524 16.09 52.91 2.25
CA GLU A 524 14.98 53.49 3.01
C GLU A 524 15.33 54.86 3.62
N GLU A 525 16.57 55.06 4.03
CA GLU A 525 17.12 56.35 4.47
C GLU A 525 17.05 57.39 3.33
N HIS A 526 17.63 57.09 2.16
CA HIS A 526 17.60 58.03 1.03
C HIS A 526 16.20 58.25 0.44
N ARG A 527 15.27 57.29 0.60
CA ARG A 527 13.85 57.49 0.28
C ARG A 527 13.21 58.52 1.20
N ARG A 528 13.51 58.49 2.50
CA ARG A 528 13.06 59.49 3.47
C ARG A 528 13.65 60.87 3.16
N GLU A 529 14.96 60.96 2.92
CA GLU A 529 15.61 62.21 2.51
C GLU A 529 14.99 62.79 1.24
N MET A 530 14.79 61.96 0.21
CA MET A 530 14.17 62.39 -1.03
C MET A 530 12.74 62.89 -0.82
N ALA A 531 11.96 62.27 0.07
CA ALA A 531 10.61 62.73 0.41
C ALA A 531 10.65 64.11 1.09
N MET A 532 11.57 64.30 2.04
CA MET A 532 11.81 65.60 2.68
C MET A 532 12.20 66.69 1.67
N TRP A 533 13.16 66.42 0.78
CA TRP A 533 13.55 67.41 -0.25
C TRP A 533 12.44 67.71 -1.25
N LYS A 534 11.56 66.75 -1.55
CA LYS A 534 10.38 66.99 -2.40
C LYS A 534 9.36 67.89 -1.71
N GLU A 535 9.14 67.67 -0.42
CA GLU A 535 8.23 68.49 0.39
C GLU A 535 8.76 69.93 0.51
N GLU A 536 10.02 70.11 0.89
CA GLU A 536 10.65 71.43 0.96
C GLU A 536 10.64 72.15 -0.39
N ARG A 537 10.88 71.42 -1.48
CA ARG A 537 10.78 71.97 -2.83
C ARG A 537 9.35 72.42 -3.14
N ALA A 538 8.34 71.61 -2.84
CA ALA A 538 6.94 71.98 -3.06
C ALA A 538 6.55 73.24 -2.27
N GLN A 539 7.01 73.35 -1.03
CA GLN A 539 6.80 74.55 -0.19
C GLN A 539 7.52 75.78 -0.74
N LEU A 540 8.76 75.62 -1.23
CA LEU A 540 9.50 76.71 -1.88
C LEU A 540 8.86 77.15 -3.21
N GLU A 541 8.38 76.22 -4.02
CA GLU A 541 7.65 76.51 -5.26
C GLU A 541 6.34 77.26 -4.97
N ALA A 542 5.60 76.85 -3.93
CA ALA A 542 4.39 77.55 -3.47
C ALA A 542 4.70 78.98 -3.01
N ARG A 543 5.70 79.16 -2.13
CA ARG A 543 6.15 80.48 -1.66
C ARG A 543 6.64 81.37 -2.81
N MET A 544 7.35 80.80 -3.77
CA MET A 544 7.81 81.50 -4.96
C MET A 544 6.62 81.95 -5.84
N GLY A 545 5.58 81.12 -5.95
CA GLY A 545 4.34 81.47 -6.64
C GLY A 545 3.56 82.59 -5.95
N ASP A 546 3.52 82.58 -4.61
CA ASP A 546 2.91 83.64 -3.80
C ASP A 546 3.67 84.96 -3.91
N ASP A 547 5.00 84.90 -3.81
CA ASP A 547 5.89 86.05 -3.96
C ASP A 547 5.74 86.71 -5.34
N TRP A 548 5.71 85.92 -6.41
CA TRP A 548 5.45 86.42 -7.76
C TRP A 548 4.11 87.13 -7.87
N ARG A 549 3.04 86.51 -7.36
CA ARG A 549 1.68 87.07 -7.40
C ARG A 549 1.58 88.38 -6.63
N ARG A 550 2.31 88.51 -5.53
CA ARG A 550 2.28 89.69 -4.65
C ARG A 550 3.18 90.82 -5.11
N ASN A 551 4.41 90.52 -5.53
CA ASN A 551 5.47 91.52 -5.68
C ASN A 551 5.77 91.86 -7.14
N SER A 552 5.77 90.86 -8.03
CA SER A 552 6.21 91.07 -9.42
C SER A 552 5.06 91.13 -10.43
N LEU A 553 4.00 90.33 -10.26
CA LEU A 553 2.85 90.29 -11.15
C LEU A 553 2.12 91.64 -11.24
N PRO A 554 1.92 92.40 -10.14
CA PRO A 554 1.35 93.74 -10.23
C PRO A 554 2.22 94.69 -11.06
N LEU A 555 3.55 94.61 -10.92
CA LEU A 555 4.49 95.43 -11.70
C LEU A 555 4.43 95.08 -13.20
N VAL A 556 4.39 93.80 -13.53
CA VAL A 556 4.25 93.31 -14.92
C VAL A 556 2.90 93.74 -15.52
N HIS A 557 1.82 93.65 -14.75
CA HIS A 557 0.50 94.04 -15.21
C HIS A 557 0.44 95.54 -15.52
N ARG A 558 0.98 96.39 -14.64
CA ARG A 558 1.08 97.84 -14.88
C ARG A 558 1.91 98.16 -16.13
N LEU A 559 3.07 97.54 -16.28
CA LEU A 559 3.95 97.72 -17.45
C LEU A 559 3.32 97.31 -18.79
N ARG A 560 2.35 96.37 -18.78
CA ARG A 560 1.71 95.84 -20.00
C ARG A 560 0.36 96.48 -20.34
N HIS A 561 -0.38 96.95 -19.34
CA HIS A 561 -1.78 97.33 -19.51
C HIS A 561 -2.09 98.80 -19.17
N GLU A 562 -1.15 99.54 -18.59
CA GLU A 562 -1.30 100.97 -18.30
C GLU A 562 -0.49 101.82 -19.29
N THR A 563 -1.03 102.99 -19.67
CA THR A 563 -0.30 103.99 -20.47
C THR A 563 0.59 104.82 -19.55
N LEU A 564 1.89 104.54 -19.56
CA LEU A 564 2.89 105.11 -18.65
C LEU A 564 3.78 106.11 -19.38
N SER A 565 4.28 107.13 -18.67
CA SER A 565 5.35 108.00 -19.21
C SER A 565 6.69 107.24 -19.29
N ASP A 566 7.59 107.67 -20.17
CA ASP A 566 8.90 107.01 -20.36
C ASP A 566 9.72 106.92 -19.05
N ALA A 567 9.61 107.94 -18.18
CA ALA A 567 10.28 107.95 -16.88
C ALA A 567 9.68 106.95 -15.88
N GLU A 568 8.35 106.83 -15.83
CA GLU A 568 7.67 105.86 -14.95
C GLU A 568 7.88 104.41 -15.42
N ARG A 569 7.93 104.21 -16.75
CA ARG A 569 8.24 102.90 -17.34
C ARG A 569 9.64 102.44 -16.95
N ALA A 570 10.65 103.30 -17.10
CA ALA A 570 12.03 102.99 -16.73
C ALA A 570 12.18 102.68 -15.22
N GLN A 571 11.44 103.39 -14.36
CA GLN A 571 11.45 103.17 -12.92
C GLN A 571 10.81 101.82 -12.53
N LEU A 572 9.67 101.46 -13.15
CA LEU A 572 9.01 100.18 -12.94
C LEU A 572 9.82 99.00 -13.49
N GLU A 573 10.50 99.16 -14.64
CA GLU A 573 11.42 98.17 -15.19
C GLU A 573 12.61 97.92 -14.27
N THR A 574 13.20 98.99 -13.71
CA THR A 574 14.29 98.88 -12.71
C THR A 574 13.82 98.14 -11.46
N LYS A 575 12.60 98.45 -10.98
CA LYS A 575 12.02 97.77 -9.80
C LYS A 575 11.71 96.30 -10.09
N LEU A 576 11.18 95.98 -11.26
CA LEU A 576 10.92 94.61 -11.67
C LEU A 576 12.23 93.81 -11.84
N ALA A 577 13.29 94.43 -12.37
CA ALA A 577 14.62 93.81 -12.46
C ALA A 577 15.19 93.51 -11.07
N HIS A 578 15.02 94.43 -10.11
CA HIS A 578 15.40 94.21 -8.71
C HIS A 578 14.63 93.04 -8.07
N GLU A 579 13.30 93.04 -8.18
CA GLU A 579 12.45 91.96 -7.65
C GLU A 579 12.77 90.60 -8.30
N THR A 580 13.08 90.60 -9.60
CA THR A 580 13.47 89.39 -10.33
C THR A 580 14.82 88.85 -9.82
N ALA A 581 15.81 89.72 -9.59
CA ALA A 581 17.12 89.33 -9.06
C ALA A 581 17.02 88.81 -7.60
N VAL A 582 16.15 89.42 -6.78
CA VAL A 582 15.85 88.97 -5.42
C VAL A 582 15.19 87.59 -5.46
N ARG A 583 14.21 87.38 -6.34
CA ARG A 583 13.53 86.10 -6.52
C ARG A 583 14.47 84.99 -6.98
N GLU A 584 15.38 85.30 -7.90
CA GLU A 584 16.38 84.34 -8.39
C GLU A 584 17.28 83.85 -7.25
N ARG A 585 17.70 84.77 -6.37
CA ARG A 585 18.54 84.43 -5.20
C ARG A 585 17.77 83.69 -4.09
N ILE A 586 16.55 84.12 -3.77
CA ILE A 586 15.78 83.56 -2.65
C ILE A 586 15.13 82.23 -3.00
N PHE A 587 14.72 82.03 -4.26
CA PHE A 587 13.94 80.85 -4.66
C PHE A 587 14.63 80.01 -5.73
N ALA A 588 15.10 80.60 -6.84
CA ALA A 588 15.63 79.80 -7.94
C ALA A 588 16.91 79.03 -7.56
N GLN A 589 17.82 79.67 -6.82
CA GLN A 589 19.04 79.01 -6.31
C GLN A 589 18.72 77.86 -5.33
N PRO A 590 17.93 78.04 -4.25
CA PRO A 590 17.52 76.92 -3.39
C PRO A 590 16.74 75.82 -4.11
N LEU A 591 15.89 76.15 -5.08
CA LEU A 591 15.17 75.15 -5.89
C LEU A 591 16.12 74.31 -6.74
N ALA A 592 17.15 74.91 -7.34
CA ALA A 592 18.19 74.19 -8.06
C ALA A 592 18.95 73.22 -7.14
N ILE A 593 19.33 73.68 -5.94
CA ILE A 593 19.99 72.85 -4.92
C ILE A 593 19.10 71.67 -4.50
N GLY A 594 17.80 71.92 -4.25
CA GLY A 594 16.84 70.86 -3.91
C GLY A 594 16.66 69.84 -5.03
N GLN A 595 16.62 70.28 -6.29
CA GLN A 595 16.59 69.39 -7.45
C GLN A 595 17.85 68.53 -7.57
N ASP A 596 19.02 69.09 -7.30
CA ASP A 596 20.29 68.35 -7.29
C ASP A 596 20.34 67.30 -6.19
N ARG A 597 19.85 67.62 -4.99
CA ARG A 597 19.73 66.66 -3.88
C ARG A 597 18.78 65.52 -4.21
N ILE A 598 17.60 65.80 -4.79
CA ILE A 598 16.67 64.75 -5.25
C ILE A 598 17.32 63.87 -6.33
N ARG A 599 18.06 64.45 -7.28
CA ARG A 599 18.78 63.70 -8.33
C ARG A 599 19.89 62.82 -7.72
N ALA A 600 20.63 63.34 -6.75
CA ALA A 600 21.68 62.61 -6.04
C ALA A 600 21.10 61.41 -5.26
N SER A 601 20.05 61.62 -4.45
CA SER A 601 19.39 60.55 -3.70
C SER A 601 18.81 59.47 -4.63
N ARG A 602 18.24 59.83 -5.80
CA ARG A 602 17.79 58.85 -6.80
C ARG A 602 18.93 57.98 -7.33
N ARG A 603 20.09 58.56 -7.63
CA ARG A 603 21.27 57.81 -8.09
C ARG A 603 21.78 56.85 -7.01
N LEU A 604 21.82 57.31 -5.76
CA LEU A 604 22.23 56.47 -4.63
C LEU A 604 21.26 55.31 -4.39
N ILE A 605 19.94 55.56 -4.43
CA ILE A 605 18.92 54.49 -4.34
C ILE A 605 19.12 53.45 -5.45
N ALA A 606 19.27 53.89 -6.71
CA ALA A 606 19.48 52.98 -7.83
C ALA A 606 20.78 52.17 -7.68
N SER A 607 21.85 52.80 -7.21
CA SER A 607 23.14 52.16 -6.91
C SER A 607 23.01 51.09 -5.83
N PHE A 608 22.41 51.40 -4.67
CA PHE A 608 22.23 50.43 -3.59
C PHE A 608 21.29 49.27 -3.97
N GLN A 609 20.23 49.53 -4.74
CA GLN A 609 19.38 48.48 -5.29
C GLN A 609 20.12 47.59 -6.30
N HIS A 610 21.04 48.15 -7.07
CA HIS A 610 21.88 47.38 -7.99
C HIS A 610 22.90 46.52 -7.21
N GLN A 611 23.62 47.11 -6.24
CA GLN A 611 24.54 46.40 -5.36
C GLN A 611 23.85 45.25 -4.62
N ARG A 612 22.64 45.48 -4.10
CA ARG A 612 21.85 44.44 -3.43
C ARG A 612 21.50 43.29 -4.38
N ARG A 613 21.10 43.59 -5.62
CA ARG A 613 20.82 42.56 -6.63
C ARG A 613 22.06 41.75 -7.00
N LEU A 614 23.22 42.41 -7.15
CA LEU A 614 24.50 41.73 -7.42
C LEU A 614 24.91 40.85 -6.24
N LEU A 615 24.72 41.35 -5.01
CA LEU A 615 25.01 40.64 -3.78
C LEU A 615 24.15 39.36 -3.66
N GLU A 616 22.83 39.46 -3.82
CA GLU A 616 21.91 38.32 -3.70
C GLU A 616 22.06 37.29 -4.83
N ARG A 617 22.50 37.74 -6.02
CA ARG A 617 22.76 36.91 -7.20
C ARG A 617 24.26 36.61 -7.39
N GLY A 618 25.11 36.83 -6.39
CA GLY A 618 26.52 36.47 -6.47
C GLY A 618 26.73 34.96 -6.69
N SER A 619 27.91 34.55 -7.16
CA SER A 619 28.27 33.13 -7.29
C SER A 619 28.26 32.43 -5.93
N GLU A 620 28.78 33.07 -4.88
CA GLU A 620 28.87 32.50 -3.52
C GLU A 620 27.49 32.21 -2.88
N PRO A 621 26.52 33.15 -2.82
CA PRO A 621 25.17 32.82 -2.31
C PRO A 621 24.41 31.80 -3.15
N ARG A 622 24.67 31.74 -4.46
CA ARG A 622 24.09 30.70 -5.32
C ARG A 622 24.69 29.33 -5.01
N ALA A 623 26.01 29.25 -4.87
CA ALA A 623 26.70 28.03 -4.49
C ALA A 623 26.24 27.55 -3.10
N ALA A 624 26.18 28.44 -2.11
CA ALA A 624 25.71 28.10 -0.76
C ALA A 624 24.25 27.58 -0.77
N ARG A 625 23.34 28.19 -1.54
CA ARG A 625 21.96 27.67 -1.71
C ARG A 625 21.94 26.29 -2.36
N ALA A 626 22.75 26.07 -3.40
CA ALA A 626 22.85 24.78 -4.07
C ALA A 626 23.40 23.69 -3.14
N THR A 627 24.41 24.01 -2.32
CA THR A 627 24.93 23.12 -1.28
C THR A 627 23.86 22.76 -0.25
N LEU A 628 23.10 23.75 0.26
CA LEU A 628 22.00 23.48 1.20
C LEU A 628 20.93 22.58 0.58
N GLU A 629 20.54 22.84 -0.67
CA GLU A 629 19.54 22.06 -1.39
C GLU A 629 20.03 20.62 -1.62
N GLN A 630 21.26 20.45 -2.08
CA GLN A 630 21.88 19.14 -2.27
C GLN A 630 21.89 18.32 -0.97
N ILE A 631 22.41 18.88 0.11
CA ILE A 631 22.49 18.19 1.42
C ILE A 631 21.08 17.89 1.94
N THR A 632 20.12 18.79 1.75
CA THR A 632 18.72 18.57 2.11
C THR A 632 18.13 17.37 1.35
N VAL A 633 18.35 17.28 0.04
CA VAL A 633 17.88 16.14 -0.77
C VAL A 633 18.54 14.84 -0.29
N GLU A 634 19.86 14.84 -0.11
CA GLU A 634 20.61 13.67 0.36
C GLU A 634 20.12 13.20 1.74
N ALA A 635 19.96 14.11 2.71
CA ALA A 635 19.48 13.80 4.06
C ALA A 635 18.04 13.27 4.07
N GLN A 636 17.15 13.86 3.26
CA GLN A 636 15.77 13.39 3.16
C GLN A 636 15.67 12.03 2.45
N ARG A 637 16.56 11.71 1.50
CA ARG A 637 16.67 10.36 0.94
C ARG A 637 17.15 9.36 1.98
N ALA A 638 18.15 9.71 2.79
CA ALA A 638 18.60 8.86 3.89
C ALA A 638 17.47 8.61 4.90
N ARG A 639 16.72 9.66 5.26
CA ARG A 639 15.50 9.54 6.06
C ARG A 639 14.50 8.56 5.45
N MET A 640 14.22 8.69 4.15
CA MET A 640 13.29 7.81 3.44
C MET A 640 13.74 6.35 3.48
N ARG A 641 15.03 6.06 3.29
CA ARG A 641 15.58 4.71 3.39
C ARG A 641 15.44 4.12 4.79
N ILE A 642 15.76 4.89 5.84
CA ILE A 642 15.59 4.45 7.23
C ILE A 642 14.12 4.15 7.52
N VAL A 643 13.20 5.03 7.09
CA VAL A 643 11.76 4.80 7.25
C VAL A 643 11.29 3.58 6.47
N HIS A 644 11.74 3.41 5.24
CA HIS A 644 11.43 2.25 4.40
C HIS A 644 11.85 0.97 5.11
N ASP A 645 13.13 0.84 5.43
CA ASP A 645 13.72 -0.39 5.98
C ASP A 645 13.10 -0.74 7.34
N ALA A 646 12.88 0.26 8.20
CA ALA A 646 12.21 0.05 9.48
C ALA A 646 10.75 -0.37 9.30
N TYR A 647 10.02 0.23 8.36
CA TYR A 647 8.63 -0.11 8.08
C TYR A 647 8.49 -1.52 7.53
N ILE A 648 9.24 -1.88 6.48
CA ILE A 648 9.15 -3.23 5.91
C ILE A 648 9.63 -4.29 6.90
N THR A 649 10.64 -4.00 7.72
CA THR A 649 11.06 -4.93 8.79
C THR A 649 9.92 -5.21 9.77
N VAL A 650 9.22 -4.16 10.22
CA VAL A 650 8.10 -4.30 11.15
C VAL A 650 6.94 -5.05 10.49
N ASP A 651 6.46 -4.54 9.37
CA ASP A 651 5.23 -5.02 8.74
C ASP A 651 5.42 -6.43 8.15
N SER A 652 6.56 -6.70 7.49
CA SER A 652 6.84 -8.02 6.92
C SER A 652 7.03 -9.07 7.99
N LEU A 653 7.77 -8.82 9.09
CA LEU A 653 7.96 -9.82 10.14
C LEU A 653 6.65 -10.12 10.88
N GLU A 654 5.85 -9.10 11.20
CA GLU A 654 4.54 -9.29 11.85
C GLU A 654 3.57 -10.04 10.93
N HIS A 655 3.54 -9.70 9.64
CA HIS A 655 2.69 -10.37 8.65
C HIS A 655 3.09 -11.84 8.45
N THR A 656 4.36 -12.09 8.13
CA THR A 656 4.87 -13.43 7.82
C THR A 656 4.92 -14.35 9.03
N ASN A 657 4.92 -13.79 10.25
CA ASN A 657 4.69 -14.58 11.45
C ASN A 657 3.33 -15.27 11.44
N LEU A 658 2.30 -14.59 10.92
CA LEU A 658 0.91 -15.05 10.89
C LEU A 658 0.53 -15.76 9.59
N ARG A 659 1.22 -15.45 8.48
CA ARG A 659 0.99 -16.03 7.15
C ARG A 659 2.32 -16.47 6.51
N PRO A 660 3.00 -17.49 7.06
CA PRO A 660 4.26 -17.95 6.51
C PRO A 660 4.05 -18.79 5.26
N THR A 661 5.00 -18.73 4.34
CA THR A 661 4.98 -19.60 3.15
C THR A 661 5.39 -21.01 3.51
N ALA A 662 4.59 -21.98 3.08
CA ALA A 662 4.74 -23.39 3.44
C ALA A 662 6.10 -24.01 3.08
N TRP A 663 6.69 -23.68 1.93
CA TRP A 663 7.95 -24.30 1.51
C TRP A 663 9.19 -23.67 2.19
N TRP A 664 9.05 -22.62 3.00
CA TRP A 664 10.16 -22.08 3.79
C TRP A 664 10.65 -23.06 4.84
N PHE A 665 9.74 -23.79 5.51
CA PHE A 665 10.09 -24.73 6.58
C PHE A 665 11.09 -25.81 6.13
N PRO A 666 10.77 -26.64 5.12
CA PRO A 666 11.70 -27.65 4.62
C PRO A 666 12.93 -27.06 3.92
N LEU A 667 12.87 -25.80 3.49
CA LEU A 667 14.00 -25.10 2.86
C LEU A 667 15.05 -24.66 3.89
N VAL A 668 14.60 -24.07 5.00
CA VAL A 668 15.48 -23.58 6.08
C VAL A 668 15.87 -24.70 7.02
N ASP A 669 14.92 -25.55 7.39
CA ASP A 669 15.11 -26.66 8.31
C ASP A 669 14.52 -27.96 7.74
N PRO A 670 15.32 -28.72 6.95
CA PRO A 670 14.86 -29.98 6.36
C PRO A 670 14.61 -31.08 7.40
N SER A 671 15.01 -30.88 8.67
CA SER A 671 14.72 -31.84 9.74
C SER A 671 13.24 -31.84 10.15
N GLY A 672 12.50 -30.77 9.85
CA GLY A 672 11.11 -30.57 10.26
C GLY A 672 10.94 -29.96 11.65
N ALA A 673 12.01 -29.78 12.43
CA ALA A 673 11.93 -29.29 13.81
C ALA A 673 11.33 -27.89 13.91
N TRP A 674 11.59 -26.99 12.94
CA TRP A 674 10.94 -25.68 12.90
C TRP A 674 9.43 -25.78 12.70
N PHE A 675 8.97 -26.64 11.78
CA PHE A 675 7.54 -26.84 11.52
C PHE A 675 6.83 -27.51 12.71
N GLU A 676 7.45 -28.53 13.32
CA GLU A 676 6.96 -29.16 14.56
C GLU A 676 6.90 -28.14 15.70
N GLY A 677 7.92 -27.29 15.83
CA GLY A 677 7.95 -26.20 16.81
C GLY A 677 6.81 -25.19 16.61
N MET A 678 6.42 -24.93 15.35
CA MET A 678 5.26 -24.11 15.03
C MET A 678 3.96 -24.80 15.42
N ALA A 679 3.82 -26.10 15.14
CA ALA A 679 2.66 -26.88 15.54
C ALA A 679 2.48 -26.97 17.06
N ALA A 680 3.59 -27.04 17.81
CA ALA A 680 3.57 -27.02 19.28
C ALA A 680 3.10 -25.67 19.86
N ARG A 681 3.32 -24.56 19.14
CA ARG A 681 3.08 -23.19 19.63
C ARG A 681 1.81 -22.56 19.13
N VAL A 682 1.19 -23.12 18.09
CA VAL A 682 -0.01 -22.56 17.47
C VAL A 682 -1.11 -22.36 18.50
N GLU A 683 -1.78 -21.23 18.40
CA GLU A 683 -3.00 -20.96 19.14
C GLU A 683 -4.20 -21.10 18.20
N ALA A 684 -5.32 -21.56 18.74
CA ALA A 684 -6.55 -21.69 17.99
C ALA A 684 -7.74 -21.13 18.78
N ARG A 685 -8.63 -20.42 18.09
CA ARG A 685 -9.87 -19.89 18.67
C ARG A 685 -11.05 -20.09 17.72
N PHE A 686 -12.24 -20.17 18.30
CA PHE A 686 -13.45 -20.04 17.50
C PHE A 686 -13.77 -18.58 17.23
N GLU A 687 -14.13 -18.31 15.99
CA GLU A 687 -14.72 -17.06 15.57
C GLU A 687 -16.14 -17.34 15.05
N TYR A 688 -17.14 -16.86 15.79
CA TYR A 688 -18.53 -17.10 15.47
C TYR A 688 -19.00 -16.10 14.42
N VAL A 689 -19.67 -16.61 13.39
CA VAL A 689 -20.29 -15.78 12.35
C VAL A 689 -21.80 -15.62 12.58
N THR A 690 -22.32 -16.11 13.71
CA THR A 690 -23.71 -15.96 14.13
C THR A 690 -23.77 -15.37 15.55
N PRO A 691 -24.81 -14.58 15.87
CA PRO A 691 -25.02 -14.14 17.23
C PRO A 691 -25.26 -15.35 18.14
N ARG A 692 -24.62 -15.34 19.33
CA ARG A 692 -24.80 -16.35 20.37
C ARG A 692 -26.03 -16.08 21.24
#